data_AF-A0A934ALM4-F1
#
_entry.id   AF-A0A934ALM4-F1
#
_cell.length_a   1.000
_cell.length_b   1.000
_cell.length_c   1.000
_cell.angle_alpha   90.00
_cell.angle_beta   90.00
_cell.angle_gamma   90.00
#
_symmetry.space_group_name_H-M   'P 1'
#
loop_
_entity.id
_entity.type
_entity.pdbx_description
1 polymer ?
#
loop_
_entity_poly.entity_id
_entity_poly.type
_entity_poly.pdbx_seq_one_letter_code
_entity_poly.pdbx_strand_id
1 'polypeptide(L)'
;MLRALAPYLGYLYMTLVGWTTRWRVLGGERKAGLRRSGRRFIYAFWHQRQVFFTYSHRHDGAKVLVSRSRDGEVVARIMDLSGIPAARGSSSRGFTAALMEMSRTVEAGFDLGITPDGPKGPAREVKSGVIFLSRKLGIPILPLTSAVTNKVTFSRSWDRFQVPLPFGRGLVAYAAPIMVGPEDDPKAKAAELKAALDRLVDETDAAVLREPGLLDAAFARGVALLSTVLAPVIAAGFCLKMLASPRRRLVMSLPEEWRERAGCPDVSGLAKEPARPVLWVHAASVGEAAAAQLLIERVLAGDDAPAVVVTCNTASGRARALKIPGVACACLAPLDSLPTVGRFLDAVRPYGLVLIETELWPGMLEAAFRRGIRVGLANGRLSPRSFGAYRVFRPLVRPFLRRLDRIAAQTPADAERFLALGAPSDRVSVCGNMKFDLLSPPGGIERVRTALEGLGWRQAPLLVAGSTHPGEEEALVAAFQKARRSHPGLRLVLAPRHAERSADTAAMLTKAGVRFAVWSRLSEAQGLGDLECLLVDAMGVLSSWYAYAAVCFVGGTLVPVGGHNLLEPAVHGKASVFGPHTFHTEQSSQALVKSGGGLMVRGPEDLCQALEKLLAHPDQRQAAGDRARQTLLELQGGIERTLSHLAPCLTP
;
A
#
# COMPACT_ATOMS: atom_id res chain seq x y z
N MET A 1 1.64 -52.48 17.76
CA MET A 1 0.74 -51.43 18.28
C MET A 1 0.63 -50.21 17.36
N LEU A 2 1.69 -49.41 17.14
CA LEU A 2 1.62 -48.14 16.37
C LEU A 2 0.94 -48.24 14.99
N ARG A 3 1.21 -49.31 14.22
CA ARG A 3 0.58 -49.52 12.90
C ARG A 3 -0.91 -49.84 12.96
N ALA A 4 -1.38 -50.52 14.01
CA ALA A 4 -2.80 -50.83 14.19
C ALA A 4 -3.59 -49.58 14.61
N LEU A 5 -2.95 -48.64 15.32
CA LEU A 5 -3.54 -47.38 15.76
C LEU A 5 -3.52 -46.28 14.68
N ALA A 6 -2.60 -46.36 13.71
CA ALA A 6 -2.42 -45.32 12.70
C ALA A 6 -3.71 -44.94 11.94
N PRO A 7 -4.59 -45.88 11.51
CA PRO A 7 -5.85 -45.51 10.86
C PRO A 7 -6.81 -44.72 11.78
N TYR A 8 -6.89 -45.08 13.06
CA TYR A 8 -7.74 -44.41 14.03
C TYR A 8 -7.22 -43.00 14.35
N LEU A 9 -5.90 -42.84 14.48
CA LEU A 9 -5.27 -41.53 14.66
C LEU A 9 -5.46 -40.64 13.43
N GLY A 10 -5.31 -41.19 12.22
CA GLY A 10 -5.59 -40.48 10.97
C GLY A 10 -7.06 -40.05 10.85
N TYR A 11 -7.99 -40.93 11.20
CA TYR A 11 -9.42 -40.62 11.24
C TYR A 11 -9.76 -39.54 12.27
N LEU A 12 -9.23 -39.64 13.50
CA LEU A 12 -9.44 -38.67 14.56
C LEU A 12 -8.89 -37.30 14.17
N TYR A 13 -7.68 -37.27 13.59
CA TYR A 13 -7.05 -36.06 13.09
C TYR A 13 -7.88 -35.40 11.99
N MET A 14 -8.34 -36.15 10.98
CA MET A 14 -9.23 -35.63 9.93
C MET A 14 -10.53 -35.09 10.49
N THR A 15 -11.12 -35.79 11.46
CA THR A 15 -12.34 -35.35 12.14
C THR A 15 -12.12 -34.05 12.92
N LEU A 16 -11.01 -33.95 13.66
CA LEU A 16 -10.64 -32.75 14.42
C LEU A 16 -10.41 -31.55 13.48
N VAL A 17 -9.61 -31.73 12.43
CA VAL A 17 -9.34 -30.66 11.46
C VAL A 17 -10.62 -30.22 10.78
N GLY A 18 -11.45 -31.16 10.35
CA GLY A 18 -12.70 -30.84 9.71
C GLY A 18 -13.69 -30.14 10.63
N TRP A 19 -13.83 -30.58 11.90
CA TRP A 19 -14.71 -29.95 12.88
C TRP A 19 -14.26 -28.55 13.30
N THR A 20 -12.95 -28.34 13.42
CA THR A 20 -12.38 -27.03 13.81
C THR A 20 -12.24 -26.05 12.65
N THR A 21 -12.39 -26.52 11.41
CA THR A 21 -12.29 -25.69 10.20
C THR A 21 -13.67 -25.24 9.75
N ARG A 22 -13.80 -23.97 9.35
CA ARG A 22 -15.04 -23.44 8.79
C ARG A 22 -15.11 -23.72 7.30
N TRP A 23 -16.13 -24.45 6.86
CA TRP A 23 -16.26 -24.92 5.48
C TRP A 23 -17.29 -24.13 4.67
N ARG A 24 -16.96 -23.92 3.41
CA ARG A 24 -17.90 -23.47 2.37
C ARG A 24 -17.79 -24.38 1.15
N VAL A 25 -18.88 -24.46 0.40
CA VAL A 25 -18.95 -25.22 -0.84
C VAL A 25 -19.30 -24.28 -1.99
N LEU A 26 -18.53 -24.31 -3.07
CA LEU A 26 -18.81 -23.60 -4.32
C LEU A 26 -19.09 -24.60 -5.43
N GLY A 27 -20.11 -24.35 -6.25
CA GLY A 27 -20.46 -25.27 -7.33
C GLY A 27 -21.16 -26.56 -6.85
N GLY A 28 -21.64 -26.61 -5.60
CA GLY A 28 -22.27 -27.80 -5.03
C GLY A 28 -23.56 -28.22 -5.76
N GLU A 29 -24.22 -27.27 -6.40
CA GLU A 29 -25.39 -27.50 -7.26
C GLU A 29 -25.07 -28.39 -8.46
N ARG A 30 -23.81 -28.41 -8.94
CA ARG A 30 -23.35 -29.24 -10.06
C ARG A 30 -23.35 -30.71 -9.66
N LYS A 31 -22.81 -31.01 -8.48
CA LYS A 31 -22.89 -32.35 -7.86
C LYS A 31 -24.36 -32.76 -7.67
N ALA A 32 -25.16 -31.89 -7.06
CA ALA A 32 -26.57 -32.19 -6.79
C ALA A 32 -27.36 -32.41 -8.08
N GLY A 33 -27.05 -31.69 -9.16
CA GLY A 33 -27.64 -31.85 -10.49
C GLY A 33 -27.35 -33.24 -11.08
N LEU A 34 -26.08 -33.68 -11.04
CA LEU A 34 -25.70 -35.01 -11.51
C LEU A 34 -26.43 -36.12 -10.75
N ARG A 35 -26.51 -36.02 -9.43
CA ARG A 35 -27.26 -37.00 -8.61
C ARG A 35 -28.75 -37.03 -8.91
N ARG A 36 -29.38 -35.87 -9.06
CA ARG A 36 -30.81 -35.79 -9.43
C ARG A 36 -31.09 -36.41 -10.79
N SER A 37 -30.13 -36.39 -11.71
CA SER A 37 -30.25 -37.06 -13.02
C SER A 37 -30.11 -38.59 -12.97
N GLY A 38 -29.83 -39.17 -11.79
CA GLY A 38 -29.56 -40.60 -11.62
C GLY A 38 -28.22 -41.07 -12.23
N ARG A 39 -27.43 -40.15 -12.80
CA ARG A 39 -26.14 -40.46 -13.42
C ARG A 39 -25.04 -40.60 -12.38
N ARG A 40 -24.23 -41.65 -12.51
CA ARG A 40 -22.95 -41.80 -11.83
C ARG A 40 -21.91 -40.88 -12.46
N PHE A 41 -20.86 -40.56 -11.73
CA PHE A 41 -19.80 -39.66 -12.18
C PHE A 41 -18.47 -39.93 -11.46
N ILE A 42 -17.41 -39.34 -12.00
CA ILE A 42 -16.04 -39.47 -11.48
C ILE A 42 -15.61 -38.15 -10.84
N TYR A 43 -15.35 -38.11 -9.54
CA TYR A 43 -14.60 -37.02 -8.91
C TYR A 43 -13.14 -37.05 -9.37
N ALA A 44 -12.69 -35.98 -10.01
CA ALA A 44 -11.29 -35.77 -10.36
C ALA A 44 -10.72 -34.64 -9.51
N PHE A 45 -9.58 -34.89 -8.86
CA PHE A 45 -8.88 -33.89 -8.04
C PHE A 45 -7.38 -34.19 -8.01
N TRP A 46 -6.54 -33.15 -7.88
CA TRP A 46 -5.08 -33.36 -7.82
C TRP A 46 -4.65 -34.11 -6.56
N HIS A 47 -3.66 -35.00 -6.69
CA HIS A 47 -3.10 -35.77 -5.58
C HIS A 47 -2.64 -34.87 -4.43
N GLN A 48 -2.08 -33.70 -4.75
CA GLN A 48 -1.69 -32.65 -3.81
C GLN A 48 -2.79 -32.29 -2.79
N ARG A 49 -4.07 -32.42 -3.16
CA ARG A 49 -5.25 -31.95 -2.42
C ARG A 49 -6.09 -33.09 -1.82
N GLN A 50 -5.63 -34.34 -1.90
CA GLN A 50 -6.47 -35.51 -1.60
C GLN A 50 -6.87 -35.65 -0.13
N VAL A 51 -6.07 -35.14 0.81
CA VAL A 51 -6.27 -35.37 2.26
C VAL A 51 -7.68 -34.98 2.70
N PHE A 52 -8.19 -33.87 2.16
CA PHE A 52 -9.47 -33.34 2.59
C PHE A 52 -10.68 -33.97 1.89
N PHE A 53 -10.48 -34.72 0.79
CA PHE A 53 -11.55 -35.49 0.17
C PHE A 53 -12.22 -36.42 1.18
N THR A 54 -11.40 -37.08 2.01
CA THR A 54 -11.83 -38.04 3.03
C THR A 54 -12.74 -37.44 4.11
N TYR A 55 -12.67 -36.13 4.34
CA TYR A 55 -13.58 -35.45 5.28
C TYR A 55 -14.79 -34.82 4.56
N SER A 56 -14.58 -34.18 3.41
CA SER A 56 -15.66 -33.47 2.69
C SER A 56 -16.70 -34.38 2.04
N HIS A 57 -16.36 -35.63 1.77
CA HIS A 57 -17.21 -36.58 1.04
C HIS A 57 -17.57 -37.82 1.89
N ARG A 58 -17.60 -37.67 3.22
CA ARG A 58 -18.00 -38.75 4.12
C ARG A 58 -19.43 -39.18 3.86
N HIS A 59 -19.64 -40.49 3.79
CA HIS A 59 -20.95 -41.09 3.51
C HIS A 59 -21.61 -40.56 2.22
N ASP A 60 -20.82 -40.01 1.29
CA ASP A 60 -21.30 -39.37 0.07
C ASP A 60 -21.50 -40.40 -1.05
N GLY A 61 -21.65 -41.69 -0.75
CA GLY A 61 -21.85 -42.74 -1.77
C GLY A 61 -20.71 -42.89 -2.78
N ALA A 62 -19.50 -42.45 -2.43
CA ALA A 62 -18.32 -42.51 -3.28
C ALA A 62 -17.36 -43.63 -2.84
N LYS A 63 -16.64 -44.22 -3.79
CA LYS A 63 -15.46 -45.05 -3.54
C LYS A 63 -14.24 -44.47 -4.23
N VAL A 64 -13.09 -44.56 -3.59
CA VAL A 64 -11.83 -44.02 -4.12
C VAL A 64 -10.87 -45.15 -4.41
N LEU A 65 -10.15 -45.04 -5.53
CA LEU A 65 -9.13 -46.02 -5.88
C LEU A 65 -7.93 -45.90 -4.93
N VAL A 66 -7.65 -46.96 -4.17
CA VAL A 66 -6.51 -47.02 -3.24
C VAL A 66 -5.62 -48.23 -3.58
N SER A 67 -4.31 -47.98 -3.62
CA SER A 67 -3.27 -48.98 -3.88
C SER A 67 -3.30 -50.13 -2.86
N ARG A 68 -2.94 -51.35 -3.31
CA ARG A 68 -2.74 -52.53 -2.45
C ARG A 68 -1.40 -52.53 -1.68
N SER A 69 -0.73 -51.38 -1.60
CA SER A 69 0.53 -51.22 -0.86
C SER A 69 0.29 -51.12 0.66
N ARG A 70 1.36 -51.26 1.45
CA ARG A 70 1.31 -51.12 2.92
C ARG A 70 0.74 -49.75 3.35
N ASP A 71 1.14 -48.67 2.70
CA ASP A 71 0.61 -47.33 2.99
C ASP A 71 -0.84 -47.18 2.50
N GLY A 72 -1.18 -47.81 1.37
CA GLY A 72 -2.54 -47.85 0.86
C GLY A 72 -3.51 -48.63 1.76
N GLU A 73 -3.02 -49.59 2.56
CA GLU A 73 -3.83 -50.26 3.58
C GLU A 73 -4.24 -49.31 4.72
N VAL A 74 -3.32 -48.46 5.17
CA VAL A 74 -3.62 -47.45 6.20
C VAL A 74 -4.61 -46.43 5.67
N VAL A 75 -4.41 -45.94 4.44
CA VAL A 75 -5.33 -45.01 3.78
C VAL A 75 -6.71 -45.64 3.61
N ALA A 76 -6.81 -46.87 3.09
CA ALA A 76 -8.08 -47.56 2.92
C ALA A 76 -8.87 -47.67 4.23
N ARG A 77 -8.20 -48.07 5.33
CA ARG A 77 -8.85 -48.11 6.65
C ARG A 77 -9.31 -46.75 7.16
N ILE A 78 -8.56 -45.67 6.92
CA ILE A 78 -8.99 -44.30 7.27
C ILE A 78 -10.25 -43.91 6.49
N MET A 79 -10.31 -44.28 5.21
CA MET A 79 -11.44 -43.99 4.33
C MET A 79 -12.68 -44.81 4.71
N ASP A 80 -12.51 -46.09 5.04
CA ASP A 80 -13.58 -46.96 5.56
C ASP A 80 -14.17 -46.38 6.86
N LEU A 81 -13.32 -45.97 7.82
CA LEU A 81 -13.75 -45.28 9.04
C LEU A 81 -14.49 -43.96 8.76
N SER A 82 -14.23 -43.33 7.62
CA SER A 82 -14.87 -42.09 7.17
C SER A 82 -16.11 -42.35 6.30
N GLY A 83 -16.53 -43.60 6.13
CA GLY A 83 -17.70 -43.96 5.32
C GLY A 83 -17.48 -43.83 3.80
N ILE A 84 -16.23 -43.91 3.33
CA ILE A 84 -15.84 -43.88 1.92
C ILE A 84 -15.09 -45.17 1.61
N PRO A 85 -15.76 -46.23 1.13
CA PRO A 85 -15.09 -47.50 0.92
C PRO A 85 -13.98 -47.40 -0.13
N ALA A 86 -12.85 -48.07 0.08
CA ALA A 86 -11.76 -48.07 -0.89
C ALA A 86 -11.99 -49.12 -2.01
N ALA A 87 -11.89 -48.70 -3.28
CA ALA A 87 -11.77 -49.61 -4.42
C ALA A 87 -10.30 -50.05 -4.53
N ARG A 88 -10.03 -51.36 -4.42
CA ARG A 88 -8.65 -51.88 -4.21
C ARG A 88 -7.95 -52.22 -5.53
N GLY A 89 -7.12 -51.30 -6.02
CA GLY A 89 -6.34 -51.47 -7.26
C GLY A 89 -5.16 -50.49 -7.37
N SER A 90 -4.23 -50.75 -8.31
CA SER A 90 -3.10 -49.85 -8.57
C SER A 90 -3.13 -49.33 -10.00
N SER A 91 -3.01 -48.01 -10.16
CA SER A 91 -2.87 -47.35 -11.46
C SER A 91 -1.51 -47.59 -12.12
N SER A 92 -0.54 -48.23 -11.43
CA SER A 92 0.83 -48.43 -11.92
C SER A 92 1.27 -49.90 -12.04
N ARG A 93 0.61 -50.83 -11.32
CA ARG A 93 0.83 -52.28 -11.42
C ARG A 93 -0.55 -52.95 -11.59
N GLY A 94 -0.94 -53.23 -12.83
CA GLY A 94 -2.25 -53.82 -13.15
C GLY A 94 -3.34 -52.80 -13.51
N PHE A 95 -3.05 -51.92 -14.47
CA PHE A 95 -3.99 -50.92 -15.02
C PHE A 95 -5.35 -51.52 -15.42
N THR A 96 -5.36 -52.67 -16.08
CA THR A 96 -6.57 -53.41 -16.47
C THR A 96 -7.38 -53.90 -15.27
N ALA A 97 -6.73 -54.42 -14.22
CA ALA A 97 -7.42 -54.85 -13.01
C ALA A 97 -8.01 -53.67 -12.24
N ALA A 98 -7.29 -52.53 -12.16
CA ALA A 98 -7.82 -51.31 -11.57
C ALA A 98 -9.02 -50.76 -12.35
N LEU A 99 -8.97 -50.78 -13.69
CA LEU A 99 -10.09 -50.38 -14.54
C LEU A 99 -11.33 -51.27 -14.33
N MET A 100 -11.17 -52.60 -14.27
CA MET A 100 -12.29 -53.51 -14.00
C MET A 100 -12.92 -53.24 -12.62
N GLU A 101 -12.11 -53.03 -11.59
CA GLU A 101 -12.59 -52.72 -10.25
C GLU A 101 -13.37 -51.40 -10.21
N MET A 102 -12.90 -50.40 -10.95
CA MET A 102 -13.60 -49.11 -11.08
C MET A 102 -14.92 -49.25 -11.86
N SER A 103 -14.98 -50.06 -12.92
CA SER A 103 -16.23 -50.37 -13.62
C SER A 103 -17.24 -51.05 -12.69
N ARG A 104 -16.83 -52.10 -11.96
CA ARG A 104 -17.68 -52.79 -10.98
C ARG A 104 -18.18 -51.87 -9.87
N THR A 105 -17.34 -50.92 -9.44
CA THR A 105 -17.70 -49.92 -8.42
C THR A 105 -18.86 -49.04 -8.90
N VAL A 106 -18.81 -48.58 -10.15
CA VAL A 106 -19.88 -47.76 -10.74
C VAL A 106 -21.15 -48.59 -10.95
N GLU A 107 -21.03 -49.83 -11.43
CA GLU A 107 -22.15 -50.78 -11.57
C GLU A 107 -22.84 -51.08 -10.24
N ALA A 108 -22.06 -51.18 -9.15
CA ALA A 108 -22.56 -51.34 -7.79
C ALA A 108 -23.20 -50.06 -7.21
N GLY A 109 -23.32 -48.99 -8.00
CA GLY A 109 -24.01 -47.76 -7.62
C GLY A 109 -23.19 -46.78 -6.81
N PHE A 110 -21.86 -46.80 -6.91
CA PHE A 110 -20.99 -45.81 -6.26
C PHE A 110 -20.46 -44.76 -7.25
N ASP A 111 -20.34 -43.53 -6.79
CA ASP A 111 -19.55 -42.50 -7.48
C ASP A 111 -18.05 -42.84 -7.30
N LEU A 112 -17.19 -42.44 -8.24
CA LEU A 112 -15.78 -42.83 -8.21
C LEU A 112 -14.86 -41.63 -7.95
N GLY A 113 -13.87 -41.76 -7.07
CA GLY A 113 -12.83 -40.74 -6.89
C GLY A 113 -11.48 -41.18 -7.45
N ILE A 114 -10.88 -40.32 -8.28
CA ILE A 114 -9.59 -40.54 -8.95
C ILE A 114 -8.70 -39.30 -8.81
N THR A 115 -7.40 -39.53 -8.54
CA THR A 115 -6.34 -38.53 -8.70
C THR A 115 -5.70 -38.66 -10.09
N PRO A 116 -5.96 -37.75 -11.05
CA PRO A 116 -5.54 -37.94 -12.44
C PRO A 116 -4.02 -37.97 -12.66
N ASP A 117 -3.26 -37.33 -11.79
CA ASP A 117 -1.79 -37.30 -11.76
C ASP A 117 -1.17 -38.55 -11.13
N GLY A 118 -1.94 -39.27 -10.31
CA GLY A 118 -1.53 -40.49 -9.63
C GLY A 118 -0.33 -40.32 -8.68
N PRO A 119 0.07 -41.36 -7.94
CA PRO A 119 1.00 -41.23 -6.81
C PRO A 119 2.49 -41.04 -7.17
N LYS A 120 2.84 -41.10 -8.45
CA LYS A 120 4.23 -41.04 -8.95
C LYS A 120 4.52 -39.83 -9.84
N GLY A 121 3.52 -38.98 -10.06
CA GLY A 121 3.62 -37.82 -10.94
C GLY A 121 3.69 -38.13 -12.44
N PRO A 122 3.98 -37.10 -13.26
CA PRO A 122 4.27 -35.71 -12.84
C PRO A 122 3.08 -34.99 -12.18
N ALA A 123 3.35 -33.99 -11.35
CA ALA A 123 2.31 -33.24 -10.65
C ALA A 123 1.45 -32.45 -11.63
N ARG A 124 0.12 -32.46 -11.41
CA ARG A 124 -0.86 -31.73 -12.24
C ARG A 124 -0.84 -32.12 -13.72
N GLU A 125 -0.51 -33.38 -14.02
CA GLU A 125 -0.66 -33.96 -15.35
C GLU A 125 -1.78 -34.99 -15.37
N VAL A 126 -2.72 -34.87 -16.31
CA VAL A 126 -3.82 -35.82 -16.43
C VAL A 126 -3.35 -37.07 -17.17
N LYS A 127 -3.42 -38.22 -16.50
CA LYS A 127 -3.20 -39.53 -17.12
C LYS A 127 -4.44 -39.98 -17.88
N SER A 128 -4.23 -40.77 -18.92
CA SER A 128 -5.29 -41.25 -19.83
C SER A 128 -6.36 -42.13 -19.17
N GLY A 129 -6.07 -42.71 -18.00
CA GLY A 129 -6.98 -43.60 -17.29
C GLY A 129 -8.34 -42.99 -16.96
N VAL A 130 -8.39 -41.73 -16.50
CA VAL A 130 -9.66 -41.07 -16.14
C VAL A 130 -10.51 -40.78 -17.37
N ILE A 131 -9.88 -40.37 -18.48
CA ILE A 131 -10.54 -40.07 -19.75
C ILE A 131 -11.08 -41.36 -20.39
N PHE A 132 -10.26 -42.41 -20.42
CA PHE A 132 -10.67 -43.73 -20.92
C PHE A 132 -11.87 -44.28 -20.13
N LEU A 133 -11.84 -44.17 -18.80
CA LEU A 133 -12.90 -44.70 -17.96
C LEU A 133 -14.22 -43.93 -18.15
N SER A 134 -14.16 -42.59 -18.21
CA SER A 134 -15.33 -41.75 -18.51
C SER A 134 -15.95 -42.12 -19.86
N ARG A 135 -15.12 -42.29 -20.91
CA ARG A 135 -15.58 -42.71 -22.25
C ARG A 135 -16.25 -44.09 -22.24
N LYS A 136 -15.59 -45.07 -21.61
CA LYS A 136 -16.05 -46.46 -21.58
C LYS A 136 -17.37 -46.63 -20.83
N LEU A 137 -17.53 -45.90 -19.73
CA LEU A 137 -18.72 -45.99 -18.88
C LEU A 137 -19.83 -44.99 -19.28
N GLY A 138 -19.54 -44.04 -20.17
CA GLY A 138 -20.47 -42.99 -20.57
C GLY A 138 -20.86 -42.04 -19.41
N ILE A 139 -19.98 -41.85 -18.42
CA ILE A 139 -20.24 -41.03 -17.23
C ILE A 139 -19.38 -39.77 -17.20
N PRO A 140 -19.89 -38.63 -16.69
CA PRO A 140 -19.12 -37.39 -16.60
C PRO A 140 -18.00 -37.46 -15.57
N ILE A 141 -16.98 -36.63 -15.80
CA ILE A 141 -15.94 -36.29 -14.83
C ILE A 141 -16.33 -34.98 -14.16
N LEU A 142 -16.43 -34.95 -12.83
CA LEU A 142 -16.67 -33.75 -12.03
C LEU A 142 -15.34 -33.28 -11.43
N PRO A 143 -14.71 -32.21 -11.96
CA PRO A 143 -13.48 -31.68 -11.40
C PRO A 143 -13.77 -31.01 -10.04
N LEU A 144 -12.88 -31.25 -9.10
CA LEU A 144 -13.04 -30.88 -7.69
C LEU A 144 -11.69 -30.42 -7.14
N THR A 145 -11.71 -29.48 -6.20
CA THR A 145 -10.55 -29.17 -5.37
C THR A 145 -10.96 -28.76 -3.96
N SER A 146 -9.96 -28.72 -3.08
CA SER A 146 -10.11 -28.12 -1.75
C SER A 146 -8.95 -27.18 -1.45
N ALA A 147 -9.25 -26.08 -0.76
CA ALA A 147 -8.26 -25.15 -0.25
C ALA A 147 -8.48 -24.91 1.23
N VAL A 148 -7.39 -24.86 1.99
CA VAL A 148 -7.40 -24.45 3.40
C VAL A 148 -6.35 -23.38 3.69
N THR A 149 -6.65 -22.52 4.66
CA THR A 149 -5.75 -21.41 5.05
C THR A 149 -4.68 -21.84 6.04
N ASN A 150 -4.98 -22.78 6.94
CA ASN A 150 -4.00 -23.31 7.89
C ASN A 150 -3.55 -24.69 7.40
N LYS A 151 -2.30 -24.81 6.93
CA LYS A 151 -1.76 -26.04 6.36
C LYS A 151 -0.25 -26.09 6.40
N VAL A 152 0.28 -27.31 6.40
CA VAL A 152 1.68 -27.59 6.09
C VAL A 152 1.77 -28.04 4.64
N THR A 153 2.71 -27.46 3.89
CA THR A 153 3.03 -27.86 2.51
C THR A 153 4.41 -28.48 2.49
N PHE A 154 4.52 -29.73 2.04
CA PHE A 154 5.79 -30.46 2.00
C PHE A 154 6.56 -30.09 0.74
N SER A 155 7.42 -29.07 0.82
CA SER A 155 8.17 -28.54 -0.34
C SER A 155 9.08 -29.56 -1.04
N ARG A 156 9.56 -30.59 -0.34
CA ARG A 156 10.42 -31.66 -0.87
C ARG A 156 9.64 -32.83 -1.51
N SER A 157 8.32 -32.83 -1.45
CA SER A 157 7.49 -33.86 -2.10
C SER A 157 7.25 -33.50 -3.58
N TRP A 158 7.16 -34.52 -4.44
CA TRP A 158 7.05 -34.35 -5.90
C TRP A 158 5.81 -33.55 -6.33
N ASP A 159 4.74 -33.57 -5.53
CA ASP A 159 3.47 -32.88 -5.75
C ASP A 159 3.23 -31.68 -4.82
N ARG A 160 4.19 -31.38 -3.94
CA ARG A 160 4.03 -30.39 -2.85
C ARG A 160 2.78 -30.69 -2.01
N PHE A 161 2.66 -31.93 -1.53
CA PHE A 161 1.56 -32.45 -0.73
C PHE A 161 1.12 -31.48 0.38
N GLN A 162 -0.19 -31.33 0.56
CA GLN A 162 -0.76 -30.40 1.54
C GLN A 162 -1.49 -31.16 2.65
N VAL A 163 -1.13 -30.84 3.89
CA VAL A 163 -1.75 -31.41 5.09
C VAL A 163 -2.43 -30.27 5.88
N PRO A 164 -3.76 -30.30 6.03
CA PRO A 164 -4.53 -29.21 6.66
C PRO A 164 -4.35 -29.21 8.18
N LEU A 165 -4.14 -28.05 8.79
CA LEU A 165 -4.05 -27.91 10.25
C LEU A 165 -5.40 -27.46 10.84
N PRO A 166 -5.69 -27.77 12.13
CA PRO A 166 -6.91 -27.32 12.81
C PRO A 166 -7.12 -25.80 12.80
N PHE A 167 -8.34 -25.35 13.10
CA PHE A 167 -8.71 -23.92 13.23
C PHE A 167 -8.49 -23.08 11.97
N GLY A 168 -8.56 -23.71 10.79
CA GLY A 168 -8.46 -23.03 9.51
C GLY A 168 -9.79 -22.55 8.95
N ARG A 169 -9.74 -22.06 7.71
CA ARG A 169 -10.90 -21.96 6.83
C ARG A 169 -10.69 -22.86 5.65
N GLY A 170 -11.78 -23.39 5.13
CA GLY A 170 -11.77 -24.41 4.12
C GLY A 170 -12.82 -24.15 3.05
N LEU A 171 -12.45 -24.37 1.80
CA LEU A 171 -13.31 -24.21 0.65
C LEU A 171 -13.24 -25.48 -0.19
N VAL A 172 -14.40 -26.08 -0.48
CA VAL A 172 -14.55 -27.15 -1.46
C VAL A 172 -15.20 -26.56 -2.70
N ALA A 173 -14.59 -26.74 -3.86
CA ALA A 173 -15.12 -26.21 -5.11
C ALA A 173 -15.26 -27.30 -6.15
N TYR A 174 -16.32 -27.20 -6.97
CA TYR A 174 -16.58 -28.09 -8.10
C TYR A 174 -16.62 -27.28 -9.39
N ALA A 175 -15.96 -27.77 -10.46
CA ALA A 175 -16.06 -27.22 -11.81
C ALA A 175 -17.28 -27.78 -12.57
N ALA A 176 -17.52 -27.30 -13.79
CA ALA A 176 -18.52 -27.89 -14.67
C ALA A 176 -18.15 -29.36 -15.00
N PRO A 177 -19.13 -30.28 -15.06
CA PRO A 177 -18.86 -31.66 -15.44
C PRO A 177 -18.36 -31.76 -16.89
N ILE A 178 -17.35 -32.59 -17.12
CA ILE A 178 -16.77 -32.87 -18.44
C ILE A 178 -17.26 -34.22 -18.92
N MET A 179 -17.90 -34.26 -20.09
CA MET A 179 -18.25 -35.50 -20.78
C MET A 179 -17.17 -35.88 -21.78
N VAL A 180 -16.91 -37.18 -21.92
CA VAL A 180 -16.02 -37.76 -22.91
C VAL A 180 -16.84 -38.69 -23.82
N GLY A 181 -17.10 -38.25 -25.04
CA GLY A 181 -17.87 -38.95 -26.05
C GLY A 181 -17.06 -39.97 -26.86
N PRO A 182 -17.75 -40.81 -27.67
CA PRO A 182 -17.11 -41.81 -28.52
C PRO A 182 -16.22 -41.24 -29.63
N GLU A 183 -16.41 -39.98 -30.04
CA GLU A 183 -15.63 -39.32 -31.10
C GLU A 183 -14.60 -38.30 -30.55
N ASP A 184 -14.62 -38.05 -29.24
CA ASP A 184 -13.70 -37.06 -28.64
C ASP A 184 -12.25 -37.54 -28.69
N ASP A 185 -11.32 -36.62 -29.00
CA ASP A 185 -9.88 -36.88 -28.85
C ASP A 185 -9.51 -37.00 -27.35
N PRO A 186 -8.99 -38.16 -26.90
CA PRO A 186 -8.59 -38.34 -25.52
C PRO A 186 -7.54 -37.35 -25.03
N LYS A 187 -6.64 -36.87 -25.90
CA LYS A 187 -5.62 -35.89 -25.52
C LYS A 187 -6.24 -34.51 -25.28
N ALA A 188 -7.12 -34.06 -26.18
CA ALA A 188 -7.88 -32.83 -26.00
C ALA A 188 -8.70 -32.84 -24.69
N LYS A 189 -9.39 -33.95 -24.39
CA LYS A 189 -10.15 -34.09 -23.13
C LYS A 189 -9.28 -34.14 -21.88
N ALA A 190 -8.09 -34.72 -21.96
CA ALA A 190 -7.11 -34.66 -20.87
C ALA A 190 -6.65 -33.21 -20.61
N ALA A 191 -6.41 -32.43 -21.66
CA ALA A 191 -6.05 -31.02 -21.56
C ALA A 191 -7.20 -30.16 -21.01
N GLU A 192 -8.44 -30.39 -21.44
CA GLU A 192 -9.65 -29.75 -20.92
C GLU A 192 -9.78 -29.98 -19.40
N LEU A 193 -9.65 -31.25 -18.96
CA LEU A 193 -9.71 -31.60 -17.54
C LEU A 193 -8.57 -30.94 -16.74
N LYS A 194 -7.35 -30.92 -17.29
CA LYS A 194 -6.20 -30.25 -16.65
C LYS A 194 -6.50 -28.76 -16.44
N ALA A 195 -6.94 -28.07 -17.49
CA ALA A 195 -7.24 -26.65 -17.43
C ALA A 195 -8.37 -26.33 -16.44
N ALA A 196 -9.40 -27.17 -16.38
CA ALA A 196 -10.49 -27.05 -15.42
C ALA A 196 -9.98 -27.22 -13.98
N LEU A 197 -9.15 -28.23 -13.70
CA LEU A 197 -8.61 -28.47 -12.36
C LEU A 197 -7.65 -27.36 -11.91
N ASP A 198 -6.76 -26.89 -12.79
CA ASP A 198 -5.80 -25.83 -12.46
C ASP A 198 -6.51 -24.51 -12.20
N ARG A 199 -7.45 -24.11 -13.06
CA ARG A 199 -8.27 -22.92 -12.85
C ARG A 199 -9.03 -23.00 -11.53
N LEU A 200 -9.66 -24.15 -11.25
CA LEU A 200 -10.41 -24.36 -10.02
C LEU A 200 -9.50 -24.23 -8.79
N VAL A 201 -8.26 -24.72 -8.84
CA VAL A 201 -7.27 -24.54 -7.76
C VAL A 201 -6.97 -23.06 -7.52
N ASP A 202 -6.64 -22.31 -8.58
CA ASP A 202 -6.21 -20.92 -8.47
C ASP A 202 -7.36 -20.03 -7.93
N GLU A 203 -8.57 -20.23 -8.44
CA GLU A 203 -9.77 -19.53 -7.97
C GLU A 203 -10.09 -19.86 -6.51
N THR A 204 -9.99 -21.14 -6.12
CA THR A 204 -10.31 -21.60 -4.76
C THR A 204 -9.27 -21.12 -3.74
N ASP A 205 -7.98 -21.16 -4.09
CA ASP A 205 -6.91 -20.64 -3.22
C ASP A 205 -7.03 -19.11 -3.05
N ALA A 206 -7.35 -18.37 -4.12
CA ALA A 206 -7.60 -16.93 -4.03
C ALA A 206 -8.84 -16.63 -3.16
N ALA A 207 -9.93 -17.37 -3.36
CA ALA A 207 -11.18 -17.17 -2.61
C ALA A 207 -11.02 -17.44 -1.11
N VAL A 208 -10.29 -18.51 -0.74
CA VAL A 208 -10.07 -18.84 0.69
C VAL A 208 -9.18 -17.81 1.41
N LEU A 209 -8.36 -17.06 0.67
CA LEU A 209 -7.47 -16.01 1.19
C LEU A 209 -8.11 -14.61 1.28
N ARG A 210 -9.15 -14.33 0.49
CA ARG A 210 -9.80 -12.99 0.44
C ARG A 210 -10.52 -12.62 1.72
N GLU A 211 -11.02 -13.58 2.48
CA GLU A 211 -11.56 -13.27 3.81
C GLU A 211 -10.38 -13.13 4.82
N PRO A 212 -10.43 -12.21 5.79
CA PRO A 212 -9.57 -12.29 6.97
C PRO A 212 -9.93 -13.51 7.83
N GLY A 213 -8.94 -14.15 8.48
CA GLY A 213 -9.20 -15.26 9.40
C GLY A 213 -10.14 -14.81 10.51
N LEU A 214 -11.01 -15.70 11.02
CA LEU A 214 -11.97 -15.29 12.05
C LEU A 214 -11.30 -14.85 13.35
N LEU A 215 -10.15 -15.46 13.66
CA LEU A 215 -9.27 -15.05 14.75
C LEU A 215 -8.63 -13.69 14.48
N ASP A 216 -8.14 -13.43 13.25
CA ASP A 216 -7.58 -12.13 12.87
C ASP A 216 -8.63 -11.02 12.90
N ALA A 217 -9.86 -11.30 12.43
CA ALA A 217 -10.97 -10.36 12.45
C ALA A 217 -11.53 -10.16 13.86
N ALA A 218 -11.66 -11.22 14.67
CA ALA A 218 -12.05 -11.11 16.08
C ALA A 218 -10.98 -10.36 16.90
N PHE A 219 -9.71 -10.60 16.61
CA PHE A 219 -8.60 -9.91 17.25
C PHE A 219 -8.54 -8.45 16.81
N ALA A 220 -8.65 -8.14 15.51
CA ALA A 220 -8.75 -6.77 15.00
C ALA A 220 -9.93 -6.03 15.65
N ARG A 221 -11.10 -6.68 15.77
CA ARG A 221 -12.25 -6.15 16.51
C ARG A 221 -11.94 -5.93 17.99
N GLY A 222 -11.26 -6.85 18.64
CA GLY A 222 -10.81 -6.71 20.03
C GLY A 222 -9.87 -5.52 20.21
N VAL A 223 -8.92 -5.31 19.29
CA VAL A 223 -8.02 -4.16 19.27
C VAL A 223 -8.77 -2.86 19.03
N ALA A 224 -9.73 -2.82 18.09
CA ALA A 224 -10.56 -1.65 17.84
C ALA A 224 -11.53 -1.34 19.01
N LEU A 225 -11.99 -2.36 19.73
CA LEU A 225 -12.79 -2.19 20.93
C LEU A 225 -11.92 -1.68 22.09
N LEU A 226 -10.70 -2.20 22.23
CA LEU A 226 -9.73 -1.71 23.20
C LEU A 226 -9.33 -0.26 22.91
N SER A 227 -9.11 0.12 21.64
CA SER A 227 -8.86 1.51 21.25
C SER A 227 -10.07 2.39 21.57
N THR A 228 -11.30 1.90 21.39
CA THR A 228 -12.54 2.61 21.78
C THR A 228 -12.57 2.93 23.29
N VAL A 229 -12.07 2.04 24.14
CA VAL A 229 -12.01 2.24 25.60
C VAL A 229 -10.84 3.15 25.99
N LEU A 230 -9.67 2.99 25.36
CA LEU A 230 -8.45 3.74 25.69
C LEU A 230 -8.44 5.17 25.10
N ALA A 231 -9.05 5.39 23.94
CA ALA A 231 -9.08 6.67 23.25
C ALA A 231 -9.60 7.83 24.13
N PRO A 232 -10.75 7.74 24.82
CA PRO A 232 -11.21 8.82 25.69
C PRO A 232 -10.28 9.07 26.88
N VAL A 233 -9.62 8.03 27.41
CA VAL A 233 -8.65 8.15 28.51
C VAL A 233 -7.38 8.87 28.05
N ILE A 234 -6.84 8.48 26.90
CA ILE A 234 -5.67 9.12 26.29
C ILE A 234 -6.00 10.57 25.91
N ALA A 235 -7.16 10.81 25.30
CA ALA A 235 -7.62 12.14 24.93
C ALA A 235 -7.81 13.03 26.17
N ALA A 236 -8.42 12.52 27.24
CA ALA A 236 -8.58 13.25 28.49
C ALA A 236 -7.22 13.61 29.12
N GLY A 237 -6.26 12.66 29.16
CA GLY A 237 -4.91 12.91 29.64
C GLY A 237 -4.14 13.93 28.81
N PHE A 238 -4.32 13.91 27.48
CA PHE A 238 -3.71 14.90 26.57
C PHE A 238 -4.35 16.29 26.72
N CYS A 239 -5.68 16.37 26.85
CA CYS A 239 -6.40 17.61 27.13
C CYS A 239 -5.99 18.21 28.47
N LEU A 240 -5.84 17.40 29.52
CA LEU A 240 -5.33 17.86 30.83
C LEU A 240 -3.94 18.47 30.71
N LYS A 241 -3.03 17.80 29.99
CA LYS A 241 -1.67 18.29 29.73
C LYS A 241 -1.67 19.57 28.89
N MET A 242 -2.56 19.69 27.90
CA MET A 242 -2.67 20.89 27.06
C MET A 242 -3.27 22.08 27.81
N LEU A 243 -4.25 21.84 28.68
CA LEU A 243 -4.82 22.86 29.59
C LEU A 243 -3.76 23.42 30.54
N ALA A 244 -2.81 22.59 30.96
CA ALA A 244 -1.66 22.97 31.77
C ALA A 244 -0.51 23.63 30.97
N SER A 245 -0.68 23.86 29.67
CA SER A 245 0.37 24.41 28.78
C SER A 245 -0.01 25.76 28.17
N PRO A 246 0.94 26.52 27.60
CA PRO A 246 0.65 27.76 26.85
C PRO A 246 -0.32 27.57 25.68
N ARG A 247 -0.56 26.31 25.26
CA ARG A 247 -1.49 25.93 24.20
C ARG A 247 -2.94 25.80 24.65
N ARG A 248 -3.31 26.23 25.87
CA ARG A 248 -4.69 26.19 26.40
C ARG A 248 -5.76 26.79 25.46
N ARG A 249 -5.39 27.77 24.61
CA ARG A 249 -6.30 28.37 23.62
C ARG A 249 -6.81 27.35 22.57
N LEU A 250 -6.01 26.33 22.23
CA LEU A 250 -6.42 25.22 21.36
C LEU A 250 -7.44 24.29 22.04
N VAL A 251 -7.43 24.21 23.37
CA VAL A 251 -8.45 23.46 24.12
C VAL A 251 -9.76 24.26 24.18
N MET A 252 -9.69 25.60 24.20
CA MET A 252 -10.88 26.46 24.22
C MET A 252 -11.63 26.52 22.89
N SER A 253 -11.00 26.17 21.75
CA SER A 253 -11.68 26.00 20.45
C SER A 253 -12.31 24.60 20.26
N LEU A 254 -12.10 23.67 21.20
CA LEU A 254 -12.66 22.32 21.14
C LEU A 254 -14.20 22.24 21.04
N PRO A 255 -15.01 23.14 21.64
CA PRO A 255 -16.47 23.01 21.56
C PRO A 255 -17.00 22.98 20.12
N GLU A 256 -16.42 23.78 19.23
CA GLU A 256 -16.78 23.81 17.80
C GLU A 256 -16.26 22.58 17.06
N GLU A 257 -15.07 22.08 17.43
CA GLU A 257 -14.46 20.88 16.84
C GLU A 257 -15.08 19.56 17.34
N TRP A 258 -15.75 19.58 18.49
CA TRP A 258 -16.21 18.37 19.18
C TRP A 258 -17.30 17.65 18.40
N ARG A 259 -18.14 18.41 17.69
CA ARG A 259 -19.21 17.85 16.88
C ARG A 259 -18.66 16.99 15.74
N GLU A 260 -17.65 17.50 15.02
CA GLU A 260 -16.94 16.74 13.97
C GLU A 260 -16.22 15.52 14.57
N ARG A 261 -15.48 15.70 15.67
CA ARG A 261 -14.76 14.61 16.37
C ARG A 261 -15.69 13.54 16.96
N ALA A 262 -16.92 13.89 17.31
CA ALA A 262 -17.94 12.95 17.76
C ALA A 262 -18.57 12.12 16.62
N GLY A 263 -18.17 12.39 15.37
CA GLY A 263 -18.67 11.74 14.17
C GLY A 263 -19.92 12.39 13.58
N CYS A 264 -20.17 13.66 13.88
CA CYS A 264 -21.32 14.41 13.37
C CYS A 264 -20.86 15.57 12.47
N PRO A 265 -20.21 15.29 11.32
CA PRO A 265 -19.71 16.33 10.42
C PRO A 265 -20.86 17.14 9.80
N ASP A 266 -20.56 18.37 9.39
CA ASP A 266 -21.45 19.13 8.49
C ASP A 266 -21.32 18.58 7.07
N VAL A 267 -22.34 17.84 6.63
CA VAL A 267 -22.42 17.23 5.28
C VAL A 267 -23.28 18.03 4.31
N SER A 268 -23.62 19.29 4.64
CA SER A 268 -24.46 20.14 3.78
C SER A 268 -23.89 20.31 2.35
N GLY A 269 -22.57 20.22 2.20
CA GLY A 269 -21.91 20.23 0.89
C GLY A 269 -22.22 19.00 0.03
N LEU A 270 -22.43 17.81 0.62
CA LEU A 270 -22.85 16.61 -0.10
C LEU A 270 -24.29 16.72 -0.63
N ALA A 271 -25.16 17.43 0.08
CA ALA A 271 -26.55 17.63 -0.35
C ALA A 271 -26.67 18.54 -1.58
N LYS A 272 -25.61 19.27 -1.94
CA LYS A 272 -25.54 20.11 -3.15
C LYS A 272 -25.06 19.35 -4.38
N GLU A 273 -24.51 18.15 -4.20
CA GLU A 273 -24.11 17.28 -5.30
C GLU A 273 -25.32 16.47 -5.80
N PRO A 274 -25.48 16.27 -7.12
CA PRO A 274 -26.37 15.22 -7.62
C PRO A 274 -25.96 13.87 -7.01
N ALA A 275 -26.85 12.88 -6.95
CA ALA A 275 -26.68 11.61 -6.21
C ALA A 275 -25.46 10.77 -6.66
N ARG A 276 -24.26 11.26 -6.34
CA ARG A 276 -22.97 10.73 -6.71
C ARG A 276 -22.44 9.85 -5.59
N PRO A 277 -21.75 8.76 -5.93
CA PRO A 277 -21.06 7.94 -4.95
C PRO A 277 -20.00 8.78 -4.23
N VAL A 278 -19.83 8.57 -2.92
CA VAL A 278 -18.92 9.39 -2.10
C VAL A 278 -17.59 8.68 -1.91
N LEU A 279 -16.49 9.36 -2.25
CA LEU A 279 -15.13 8.94 -1.93
C LEU A 279 -14.67 9.66 -0.66
N TRP A 280 -14.20 8.89 0.32
CA TRP A 280 -13.59 9.45 1.53
C TRP A 280 -12.06 9.44 1.41
N VAL A 281 -11.44 10.62 1.54
CA VAL A 281 -9.98 10.78 1.62
C VAL A 281 -9.60 11.22 3.03
N HIS A 282 -8.66 10.52 3.67
CA HIS A 282 -8.12 10.92 4.97
C HIS A 282 -6.68 11.42 4.83
N ALA A 283 -6.46 12.67 5.21
CA ALA A 283 -5.16 13.34 5.17
C ALA A 283 -4.95 14.10 6.48
N ALA A 284 -4.18 13.54 7.42
CA ALA A 284 -4.13 13.98 8.81
C ALA A 284 -3.61 15.40 9.01
N SER A 285 -2.68 15.85 8.16
CA SER A 285 -1.96 17.11 8.30
C SER A 285 -2.07 18.03 7.08
N VAL A 286 -1.56 19.26 7.18
CA VAL A 286 -1.48 20.21 6.04
C VAL A 286 -0.65 19.63 4.88
N GLY A 287 0.46 18.96 5.20
CA GLY A 287 1.35 18.37 4.20
C GLY A 287 0.69 17.21 3.45
N GLU A 288 -0.11 16.41 4.16
CA GLU A 288 -0.89 15.33 3.55
C GLU A 288 -2.09 15.87 2.77
N ALA A 289 -2.77 16.92 3.26
CA ALA A 289 -3.87 17.56 2.52
C ALA A 289 -3.38 18.17 1.20
N ALA A 290 -2.19 18.77 1.21
CA ALA A 290 -1.54 19.25 -0.02
C ALA A 290 -1.18 18.11 -0.97
N ALA A 291 -0.74 16.96 -0.45
CA ALA A 291 -0.49 15.78 -1.27
C ALA A 291 -1.82 15.22 -1.83
N ALA A 292 -2.86 15.13 -1.02
CA ALA A 292 -4.19 14.65 -1.38
C ALA A 292 -4.82 15.47 -2.50
N GLN A 293 -4.57 16.78 -2.54
CA GLN A 293 -5.09 17.68 -3.57
C GLN A 293 -4.87 17.15 -4.98
N LEU A 294 -3.64 16.73 -5.32
CA LEU A 294 -3.35 16.23 -6.66
C LEU A 294 -4.10 14.92 -6.97
N LEU A 295 -4.26 14.05 -5.98
CA LEU A 295 -5.07 12.84 -6.11
C LEU A 295 -6.54 13.17 -6.36
N ILE A 296 -7.08 14.12 -5.59
CA ILE A 296 -8.48 14.55 -5.70
C ILE A 296 -8.73 15.20 -7.06
N GLU A 297 -7.86 16.12 -7.50
CA GLU A 297 -7.97 16.77 -8.80
C GLU A 297 -7.99 15.76 -9.96
N ARG A 298 -7.16 14.71 -9.90
CA ARG A 298 -7.12 13.67 -10.93
C ARG A 298 -8.34 12.75 -10.89
N VAL A 299 -8.83 12.40 -9.69
CA VAL A 299 -10.07 11.63 -9.52
C VAL A 299 -11.28 12.40 -10.06
N LEU A 300 -11.33 13.71 -9.81
CA LEU A 300 -12.42 14.58 -10.24
C LEU A 300 -12.36 14.96 -11.73
N ALA A 301 -11.24 14.75 -12.40
CA ALA A 301 -11.10 14.97 -13.84
C ALA A 301 -11.75 13.87 -14.71
N GLY A 302 -12.18 12.75 -14.11
CA GLY A 302 -12.87 11.67 -14.81
C GLY A 302 -14.36 11.94 -15.04
N ASP A 303 -14.94 11.30 -16.07
CA ASP A 303 -16.35 11.50 -16.45
C ASP A 303 -17.34 11.08 -15.34
N ASP A 304 -17.01 10.03 -14.57
CA ASP A 304 -17.81 9.51 -13.45
C ASP A 304 -17.30 10.01 -12.07
N ALA A 305 -16.93 11.29 -11.99
CA ALA A 305 -16.34 11.88 -10.79
C ALA A 305 -17.23 11.70 -9.52
N PRO A 306 -16.69 11.12 -8.43
CA PRO A 306 -17.43 10.98 -7.17
C PRO A 306 -17.52 12.32 -6.42
N ALA A 307 -18.44 12.43 -5.47
CA ALA A 307 -18.36 13.48 -4.46
C ALA A 307 -17.23 13.15 -3.48
N VAL A 308 -16.36 14.12 -3.15
CA VAL A 308 -15.19 13.88 -2.30
C VAL A 308 -15.37 14.50 -0.92
N VAL A 309 -15.18 13.69 0.12
CA VAL A 309 -15.10 14.13 1.52
C VAL A 309 -13.68 13.96 2.02
N VAL A 310 -13.13 15.00 2.63
CA VAL A 310 -11.78 14.96 3.22
C VAL A 310 -11.84 15.06 4.73
N THR A 311 -11.15 14.17 5.45
CA THR A 311 -10.96 14.30 6.90
C THR A 311 -9.50 14.60 7.25
N CYS A 312 -9.29 15.48 8.22
CA CYS A 312 -7.97 15.83 8.75
C CYS A 312 -7.91 15.72 10.27
N ASN A 313 -6.74 15.46 10.85
CA ASN A 313 -6.59 15.49 12.30
C ASN A 313 -6.37 16.91 12.83
N THR A 314 -5.81 17.80 12.00
CA THR A 314 -5.52 19.20 12.35
C THR A 314 -6.51 20.17 11.70
N ALA A 315 -6.85 21.25 12.42
CA ALA A 315 -7.69 22.32 11.92
C ALA A 315 -7.08 23.03 10.69
N SER A 316 -5.76 23.17 10.65
CA SER A 316 -5.03 23.70 9.50
C SER A 316 -5.10 22.78 8.28
N GLY A 317 -5.05 21.46 8.49
CA GLY A 317 -5.26 20.46 7.44
C GLY A 317 -6.66 20.57 6.85
N ARG A 318 -7.69 20.61 7.72
CA ARG A 318 -9.09 20.83 7.32
C ARG A 318 -9.25 22.13 6.50
N ALA A 319 -8.68 23.24 6.98
CA ALA A 319 -8.75 24.52 6.29
C ALA A 319 -8.04 24.52 4.93
N ARG A 320 -6.98 23.72 4.75
CA ARG A 320 -6.36 23.49 3.44
C ARG A 320 -7.26 22.63 2.55
N ALA A 321 -7.82 21.55 3.08
CA ALA A 321 -8.67 20.62 2.34
C ALA A 321 -9.94 21.30 1.81
N LEU A 322 -10.57 22.20 2.59
CA LEU A 322 -11.72 23.00 2.14
C LEU A 322 -11.42 23.89 0.92
N LYS A 323 -10.15 24.22 0.67
CA LYS A 323 -9.73 25.05 -0.47
C LYS A 323 -9.38 24.23 -1.72
N ILE A 324 -9.45 22.91 -1.64
CA ILE A 324 -9.20 22.04 -2.80
C ILE A 324 -10.45 22.11 -3.71
N PRO A 325 -10.29 22.51 -4.98
CA PRO A 325 -11.40 22.56 -5.92
C PRO A 325 -12.14 21.22 -6.01
N GLY A 326 -13.47 21.26 -5.93
CA GLY A 326 -14.34 20.08 -6.07
C GLY A 326 -14.44 19.17 -4.83
N VAL A 327 -13.78 19.51 -3.71
CA VAL A 327 -14.08 18.86 -2.42
C VAL A 327 -15.45 19.31 -1.94
N ALA A 328 -16.37 18.35 -1.78
CA ALA A 328 -17.74 18.63 -1.35
C ALA A 328 -17.81 18.99 0.15
N CYS A 329 -16.99 18.34 0.98
CA CYS A 329 -16.92 18.61 2.41
C CYS A 329 -15.51 18.30 2.94
N ALA A 330 -15.01 19.12 3.87
CA ALA A 330 -13.86 18.74 4.68
C ALA A 330 -14.10 19.03 6.16
N CYS A 331 -13.76 18.06 7.01
CA CYS A 331 -13.98 18.12 8.46
C CYS A 331 -12.81 17.50 9.23
N LEU A 332 -12.82 17.65 10.55
CA LEU A 332 -11.93 16.93 11.43
C LEU A 332 -12.30 15.44 11.48
N ALA A 333 -11.30 14.57 11.50
CA ALA A 333 -11.52 13.15 11.62
C ALA A 333 -12.26 12.83 12.93
N PRO A 334 -13.24 11.89 12.90
CA PRO A 334 -13.85 11.40 14.12
C PRO A 334 -12.78 10.78 15.03
N LEU A 335 -13.01 10.82 16.34
CA LEU A 335 -12.18 10.06 17.29
C LEU A 335 -12.16 8.60 16.88
N ASP A 336 -11.02 7.92 17.05
CA ASP A 336 -10.82 6.54 16.57
C ASP A 336 -11.54 5.51 17.45
N SER A 337 -12.87 5.53 17.40
CA SER A 337 -13.75 4.64 18.13
C SER A 337 -14.88 4.14 17.23
N LEU A 338 -15.33 2.90 17.42
CA LEU A 338 -16.36 2.31 16.57
C LEU A 338 -17.67 3.13 16.54
N PRO A 339 -18.17 3.70 17.66
CA PRO A 339 -19.38 4.51 17.64
C PRO A 339 -19.22 5.84 16.89
N THR A 340 -18.14 6.58 17.13
CA THR A 340 -17.92 7.90 16.51
C THR A 340 -17.64 7.76 15.01
N VAL A 341 -16.75 6.83 14.63
CA VAL A 341 -16.53 6.53 13.20
C VAL A 341 -17.81 5.97 12.58
N GLY A 342 -18.58 5.17 13.32
CA GLY A 342 -19.87 4.66 12.87
C GLY A 342 -20.84 5.77 12.46
N ARG A 343 -21.06 6.77 13.32
CA ARG A 343 -21.92 7.93 13.00
C ARG A 343 -21.43 8.69 11.78
N PHE A 344 -20.11 8.90 11.67
CA PHE A 344 -19.51 9.55 10.51
C PHE A 344 -19.81 8.77 9.23
N LEU A 345 -19.62 7.45 9.24
CA LEU A 345 -19.89 6.58 8.10
C LEU A 345 -21.38 6.50 7.75
N ASP A 346 -22.28 6.59 8.73
CA ASP A 346 -23.73 6.58 8.48
C ASP A 346 -24.21 7.89 7.82
N ALA A 347 -23.54 9.01 8.14
CA ALA A 347 -23.78 10.32 7.54
C ALA A 347 -23.18 10.46 6.14
N VAL A 348 -21.94 9.98 5.94
CA VAL A 348 -21.18 10.17 4.69
C VAL A 348 -21.42 9.06 3.66
N ARG A 349 -21.65 7.82 4.12
CA ARG A 349 -21.87 6.61 3.29
C ARG A 349 -20.88 6.45 2.13
N PRO A 350 -19.55 6.46 2.38
CA PRO A 350 -18.57 6.35 1.31
C PRO A 350 -18.51 4.91 0.75
N TYR A 351 -18.17 4.76 -0.53
CA TYR A 351 -17.86 3.44 -1.13
C TYR A 351 -16.39 3.06 -0.92
N GLY A 352 -15.51 4.08 -0.86
CA GLY A 352 -14.07 3.93 -0.75
C GLY A 352 -13.45 4.89 0.29
N LEU A 353 -12.36 4.44 0.91
CA LEU A 353 -11.49 5.20 1.82
C LEU A 353 -10.06 5.19 1.28
N VAL A 354 -9.50 6.37 1.04
CA VAL A 354 -8.10 6.57 0.68
C VAL A 354 -7.37 7.24 1.83
N LEU A 355 -6.44 6.51 2.43
CA LEU A 355 -5.55 7.02 3.46
C LEU A 355 -4.30 7.61 2.80
N ILE A 356 -3.89 8.81 3.19
CA ILE A 356 -2.63 9.41 2.74
C ILE A 356 -1.50 9.07 3.72
N GLU A 357 -0.37 8.59 3.21
CA GLU A 357 0.82 8.19 3.97
C GLU A 357 0.60 7.00 4.93
N THR A 358 0.61 7.18 6.25
CA THR A 358 0.56 6.07 7.22
C THR A 358 -0.36 6.41 8.40
N GLU A 359 -1.64 6.62 8.09
CA GLU A 359 -2.72 6.88 9.06
C GLU A 359 -3.55 5.61 9.32
N LEU A 360 -2.89 4.57 9.85
CA LEU A 360 -3.51 3.27 10.13
C LEU A 360 -4.23 3.27 11.48
N TRP A 361 -5.46 3.78 11.51
CA TRP A 361 -6.29 3.87 12.72
C TRP A 361 -7.20 2.64 12.90
N PRO A 362 -7.04 1.83 13.96
CA PRO A 362 -7.79 0.58 14.14
C PRO A 362 -9.32 0.72 14.13
N GLY A 363 -9.87 1.73 14.82
CA GLY A 363 -11.31 1.97 14.88
C GLY A 363 -11.88 2.36 13.53
N MET A 364 -11.17 3.25 12.82
CA MET A 364 -11.44 3.72 11.48
C MET A 364 -11.48 2.57 10.49
N LEU A 365 -10.41 1.79 10.45
CA LEU A 365 -10.26 0.65 9.55
C LEU A 365 -11.32 -0.41 9.83
N GLU A 366 -11.54 -0.78 11.10
CA GLU A 366 -12.56 -1.78 11.44
C GLU A 366 -13.97 -1.32 11.08
N ALA A 367 -14.32 -0.06 11.35
CA ALA A 367 -15.63 0.48 11.01
C ALA A 367 -15.86 0.56 9.49
N ALA A 368 -14.83 0.88 8.71
CA ALA A 368 -14.86 0.87 7.26
C ALA A 368 -15.05 -0.55 6.72
N PHE A 369 -14.21 -1.50 7.15
CA PHE A 369 -14.29 -2.88 6.69
C PHE A 369 -15.62 -3.56 7.06
N ARG A 370 -16.23 -3.23 8.21
CA ARG A 370 -17.55 -3.75 8.60
C ARG A 370 -18.68 -3.33 7.66
N ARG A 371 -18.52 -2.20 6.97
CA ARG A 371 -19.48 -1.69 5.98
C ARG A 371 -19.12 -2.08 4.55
N GLY A 372 -18.08 -2.91 4.35
CA GLY A 372 -17.63 -3.32 3.02
C GLY A 372 -16.93 -2.21 2.23
N ILE A 373 -16.53 -1.12 2.89
CA ILE A 373 -15.84 0.01 2.26
C ILE A 373 -14.45 -0.44 1.81
N ARG A 374 -14.09 -0.14 0.56
CA ARG A 374 -12.76 -0.42 0.00
C ARG A 374 -11.74 0.53 0.59
N VAL A 375 -10.60 0.02 1.05
CA VAL A 375 -9.58 0.85 1.72
C VAL A 375 -8.24 0.77 0.99
N GLY A 376 -7.79 1.91 0.47
CA GLY A 376 -6.49 2.10 -0.17
C GLY A 376 -5.55 2.97 0.67
N LEU A 377 -4.25 2.66 0.63
CA LEU A 377 -3.19 3.52 1.18
C LEU A 377 -2.44 4.19 0.01
N ALA A 378 -2.58 5.50 -0.14
CA ALA A 378 -1.86 6.31 -1.11
C ALA A 378 -0.57 6.87 -0.50
N ASN A 379 0.48 6.95 -1.30
CA ASN A 379 1.77 7.55 -0.90
C ASN A 379 2.35 6.95 0.40
N GLY A 380 2.16 5.64 0.60
CA GLY A 380 2.48 4.93 1.83
C GLY A 380 3.97 5.01 2.20
N ARG A 381 4.26 5.57 3.38
CA ARG A 381 5.63 5.76 3.88
C ARG A 381 5.80 5.18 5.27
N LEU A 382 6.73 4.25 5.42
CA LEU A 382 6.97 3.59 6.68
C LEU A 382 8.44 3.76 7.06
N SER A 383 8.74 4.84 7.80
CA SER A 383 10.11 5.15 8.22
C SER A 383 10.75 3.99 9.04
N PRO A 384 12.09 3.86 9.10
CA PRO A 384 12.74 2.85 9.94
C PRO A 384 12.29 2.88 11.41
N ARG A 385 12.09 4.08 11.97
CA ARG A 385 11.60 4.29 13.34
C ARG A 385 10.17 3.77 13.50
N SER A 386 9.28 4.17 12.60
CA SER A 386 7.89 3.72 12.61
C SER A 386 7.83 2.20 12.43
N PHE A 387 8.55 1.65 11.45
CA PHE A 387 8.65 0.20 11.24
C PHE A 387 9.12 -0.53 12.50
N GLY A 388 10.11 0.00 13.22
CA GLY A 388 10.55 -0.57 14.51
C GLY A 388 9.42 -0.72 15.51
N ALA A 389 8.62 0.34 15.71
CA ALA A 389 7.46 0.32 16.60
C ALA A 389 6.37 -0.65 16.10
N TYR A 390 6.00 -0.53 14.82
CA TYR A 390 5.00 -1.39 14.18
C TYR A 390 5.39 -2.87 14.17
N ARG A 391 6.69 -3.19 14.11
CA ARG A 391 7.22 -4.55 14.14
C ARG A 391 7.04 -5.19 15.51
N VAL A 392 7.19 -4.43 16.60
CA VAL A 392 6.89 -4.90 17.97
C VAL A 392 5.41 -5.24 18.09
N PHE A 393 4.55 -4.39 17.54
CA PHE A 393 3.09 -4.57 17.54
C PHE A 393 2.55 -5.28 16.29
N ARG A 394 3.40 -6.05 15.60
CA ARG A 394 3.02 -6.72 14.34
C ARG A 394 1.75 -7.56 14.46
N PRO A 395 1.51 -8.35 15.53
CA PRO A 395 0.25 -9.09 15.68
C PRO A 395 -0.98 -8.18 15.68
N LEU A 396 -0.90 -6.96 16.22
CA LEU A 396 -1.99 -5.98 16.26
C LEU A 396 -2.25 -5.37 14.88
N VAL A 397 -1.21 -5.09 14.10
CA VAL A 397 -1.32 -4.34 12.85
C VAL A 397 -1.56 -5.25 11.64
N ARG A 398 -0.98 -6.45 11.65
CA ARG A 398 -1.06 -7.41 10.53
C ARG A 398 -2.49 -7.71 10.08
N PRO A 399 -3.49 -7.92 10.97
CA PRO A 399 -4.87 -8.17 10.55
C PRO A 399 -5.47 -7.03 9.71
N PHE A 400 -5.13 -5.78 10.02
CA PHE A 400 -5.59 -4.61 9.28
C PHE A 400 -4.90 -4.52 7.91
N LEU A 401 -3.57 -4.69 7.87
CA LEU A 401 -2.80 -4.67 6.62
C LEU A 401 -3.24 -5.75 5.62
N ARG A 402 -3.66 -6.93 6.10
CA ARG A 402 -4.21 -8.01 5.26
C ARG A 402 -5.57 -7.70 4.67
N ARG A 403 -6.28 -6.70 5.19
CA ARG A 403 -7.63 -6.32 4.75
C ARG A 403 -7.63 -5.09 3.85
N LEU A 404 -6.60 -4.25 3.89
CA LEU A 404 -6.41 -3.18 2.91
C LEU A 404 -6.45 -3.75 1.49
N ASP A 405 -7.19 -3.10 0.60
CA ASP A 405 -7.36 -3.55 -0.78
C ASP A 405 -6.07 -3.28 -1.58
N ARG A 406 -5.45 -2.12 -1.37
CA ARG A 406 -4.26 -1.66 -2.08
C ARG A 406 -3.36 -0.78 -1.21
N ILE A 407 -2.05 -0.95 -1.36
CA ILE A 407 -1.01 -0.15 -0.72
C ILE A 407 -0.05 0.35 -1.80
N ALA A 408 -0.08 1.66 -2.07
CA ALA A 408 0.82 2.36 -2.97
C ALA A 408 1.99 2.94 -2.16
N ALA A 409 3.09 2.19 -2.07
CA ALA A 409 4.28 2.58 -1.31
C ALA A 409 5.15 3.59 -2.07
N GLN A 410 5.81 4.50 -1.35
CA GLN A 410 6.68 5.52 -1.96
C GLN A 410 7.95 4.93 -2.56
N THR A 411 8.60 4.01 -1.84
CA THR A 411 9.89 3.44 -2.21
C THR A 411 9.88 1.91 -2.11
N PRO A 412 10.84 1.22 -2.75
CA PRO A 412 11.03 -0.22 -2.53
C PRO A 412 11.22 -0.57 -1.05
N ALA A 413 11.97 0.24 -0.30
CA ALA A 413 12.19 0.03 1.13
C ALA A 413 10.89 0.16 1.95
N ASP A 414 9.99 1.08 1.59
CA ASP A 414 8.67 1.18 2.23
C ASP A 414 7.81 -0.05 1.92
N ALA A 415 7.80 -0.51 0.66
CA ALA A 415 7.07 -1.71 0.25
C ALA A 415 7.55 -2.94 1.04
N GLU A 416 8.87 -3.15 1.13
CA GLU A 416 9.46 -4.23 1.93
C GLU A 416 9.03 -4.19 3.39
N ARG A 417 8.97 -3.01 4.00
CA ARG A 417 8.51 -2.85 5.39
C ARG A 417 7.04 -3.20 5.55
N PHE A 418 6.16 -2.80 4.61
CA PHE A 418 4.75 -3.22 4.64
C PHE A 418 4.60 -4.74 4.50
N LEU A 419 5.36 -5.37 3.59
CA LEU A 419 5.38 -6.82 3.42
C LEU A 419 5.86 -7.53 4.70
N ALA A 420 6.90 -7.02 5.35
CA ALA A 420 7.43 -7.56 6.60
C ALA A 420 6.40 -7.47 7.75
N LEU A 421 5.60 -6.41 7.80
CA LEU A 421 4.48 -6.28 8.75
C LEU A 421 3.30 -7.22 8.42
N GLY A 422 3.29 -7.83 7.24
CA GLY A 422 2.35 -8.89 6.84
C GLY A 422 1.26 -8.43 5.87
N ALA A 423 1.47 -7.31 5.17
CA ALA A 423 0.66 -6.94 4.01
C ALA A 423 0.82 -8.01 2.90
N PRO A 424 -0.26 -8.37 2.17
CA PRO A 424 -0.18 -9.31 1.06
C PRO A 424 0.59 -8.72 -0.13
N SER A 425 1.48 -9.51 -0.73
CA SER A 425 2.34 -9.05 -1.82
C SER A 425 1.58 -8.62 -3.07
N ASP A 426 0.42 -9.22 -3.35
CA ASP A 426 -0.48 -8.87 -4.46
C ASP A 426 -1.20 -7.53 -4.26
N ARG A 427 -1.05 -6.89 -3.09
CA ARG A 427 -1.70 -5.62 -2.76
C ARG A 427 -0.73 -4.46 -2.57
N VAL A 428 0.57 -4.74 -2.49
CA VAL A 428 1.61 -3.73 -2.31
C VAL A 428 2.29 -3.46 -3.64
N SER A 429 2.36 -2.19 -4.04
CA SER A 429 3.09 -1.74 -5.24
C SER A 429 3.93 -0.51 -4.93
N VAL A 430 5.12 -0.42 -5.53
CA VAL A 430 5.96 0.78 -5.46
C VAL A 430 5.45 1.77 -6.49
N CYS A 431 4.83 2.85 -6.02
CA CYS A 431 4.22 3.86 -6.88
C CYS A 431 5.06 5.13 -6.98
N GLY A 432 6.02 5.37 -6.09
CA GLY A 432 6.77 6.62 -6.02
C GLY A 432 6.12 7.63 -5.07
N ASN A 433 6.79 8.75 -4.85
CA ASN A 433 6.32 9.79 -3.94
C ASN A 433 5.55 10.86 -4.69
N MET A 434 4.23 10.90 -4.50
CA MET A 434 3.35 11.82 -5.25
C MET A 434 3.59 13.30 -4.93
N LYS A 435 4.32 13.61 -3.84
CA LYS A 435 4.70 15.00 -3.52
C LYS A 435 5.68 15.59 -4.53
N PHE A 436 6.40 14.76 -5.28
CA PHE A 436 7.28 15.22 -6.34
C PHE A 436 6.52 15.65 -7.59
N ASP A 437 5.32 15.11 -7.82
CA ASP A 437 4.44 15.55 -8.90
C ASP A 437 3.87 16.96 -8.67
N LEU A 438 3.91 17.46 -7.42
CA LEU A 438 3.54 18.84 -7.09
C LEU A 438 4.62 19.86 -7.50
N LEU A 439 5.84 19.41 -7.78
CA LEU A 439 6.94 20.29 -8.14
C LEU A 439 6.81 20.70 -9.61
N SER A 440 6.33 21.93 -9.79
CA SER A 440 6.20 22.58 -11.09
C SER A 440 6.70 24.02 -10.99
N PRO A 441 7.10 24.66 -12.12
CA PRO A 441 7.50 26.06 -12.11
C PRO A 441 6.36 26.93 -11.56
N PRO A 442 6.59 27.70 -10.48
CA PRO A 442 5.53 28.50 -9.86
C PRO A 442 5.19 29.73 -10.71
N GLY A 443 4.01 30.29 -10.48
CA GLY A 443 3.71 31.65 -10.90
C GLY A 443 4.61 32.68 -10.20
N GLY A 444 4.73 33.89 -10.76
CA GLY A 444 5.45 35.00 -10.12
C GLY A 444 6.95 35.13 -10.47
N ILE A 445 7.43 34.37 -11.46
CA ILE A 445 8.77 34.55 -12.05
C ILE A 445 8.96 36.00 -12.56
N GLU A 446 7.90 36.62 -13.11
CA GLU A 446 7.94 38.01 -13.58
C GLU A 446 8.22 39.01 -12.45
N ARG A 447 7.64 38.82 -11.26
CA ARG A 447 7.90 39.72 -10.12
C ARG A 447 9.36 39.65 -9.68
N VAL A 448 9.94 38.46 -9.69
CA VAL A 448 11.38 38.27 -9.41
C VAL A 448 12.22 38.92 -10.51
N ARG A 449 11.82 38.78 -11.79
CA ARG A 449 12.50 39.43 -12.92
C ARG A 449 12.55 40.95 -12.76
N THR A 450 11.41 41.59 -12.51
CA THR A 450 11.33 43.04 -12.30
C THR A 450 12.19 43.49 -11.13
N ALA A 451 12.20 42.75 -10.03
CA ALA A 451 13.04 43.07 -8.89
C ALA A 451 14.54 42.96 -9.22
N LEU A 452 14.95 41.94 -9.97
CA LEU A 452 16.33 41.79 -10.43
C LEU A 452 16.75 42.92 -11.38
N GLU A 453 15.84 43.42 -12.20
CA GLU A 453 16.06 44.59 -13.06
C GLU A 453 16.25 45.86 -12.24
N GLY A 454 15.34 46.14 -11.29
CA GLY A 454 15.44 47.30 -10.39
C GLY A 454 16.69 47.29 -9.50
N LEU A 455 17.16 46.11 -9.09
CA LEU A 455 18.39 45.95 -8.32
C LEU A 455 19.66 46.01 -9.18
N GLY A 456 19.55 45.97 -10.52
CA GLY A 456 20.70 45.84 -11.42
C GLY A 456 21.39 44.47 -11.32
N TRP A 457 20.70 43.45 -10.85
CA TRP A 457 21.24 42.10 -10.62
C TRP A 457 20.96 41.13 -11.77
N ARG A 458 20.40 41.61 -12.89
CA ARG A 458 19.94 40.77 -14.00
C ARG A 458 21.01 39.86 -14.59
N GLN A 459 22.28 40.30 -14.56
CA GLN A 459 23.45 39.57 -15.05
C GLN A 459 24.37 39.09 -13.92
N ALA A 460 24.04 39.40 -12.66
CA ALA A 460 24.86 39.01 -11.53
C ALA A 460 24.69 37.52 -11.22
N PRO A 461 25.77 36.77 -10.90
CA PRO A 461 25.60 35.43 -10.37
C PRO A 461 24.91 35.51 -9.00
N LEU A 462 23.81 34.77 -8.84
CA LEU A 462 23.05 34.72 -7.60
C LEU A 462 23.34 33.43 -6.82
N LEU A 463 23.68 33.56 -5.55
CA LEU A 463 23.55 32.50 -4.57
C LEU A 463 22.17 32.62 -3.93
N VAL A 464 21.29 31.67 -4.20
CA VAL A 464 19.95 31.61 -3.58
C VAL A 464 19.97 30.57 -2.47
N ALA A 465 19.93 31.03 -1.22
CA ALA A 465 19.90 30.20 -0.03
C ALA A 465 18.49 30.16 0.53
N GLY A 466 17.80 29.04 0.31
CA GLY A 466 16.39 28.88 0.58
C GLY A 466 16.09 28.02 1.81
N SER A 467 15.06 28.40 2.56
CA SER A 467 14.57 27.69 3.74
C SER A 467 15.63 27.51 4.82
N THR A 468 16.44 28.54 5.07
CA THR A 468 17.55 28.50 6.03
C THR A 468 17.07 28.55 7.49
N HIS A 469 17.92 28.05 8.39
CA HIS A 469 17.70 28.00 9.84
C HIS A 469 18.82 28.72 10.62
N PRO A 470 18.63 29.02 11.92
CA PRO A 470 19.69 29.59 12.76
C PRO A 470 20.94 28.71 12.72
N GLY A 471 22.12 29.31 12.60
CA GLY A 471 23.41 28.62 12.45
C GLY A 471 23.79 28.32 11.00
N GLU A 472 22.83 28.18 10.08
CA GLU A 472 23.13 28.06 8.64
C GLU A 472 23.33 29.43 7.99
N GLU A 473 22.57 30.43 8.44
CA GLU A 473 22.56 31.79 7.90
C GLU A 473 23.95 32.43 8.04
N GLU A 474 24.60 32.28 9.19
CA GLU A 474 25.97 32.76 9.45
C GLU A 474 27.01 32.06 8.57
N ALA A 475 26.91 30.74 8.42
CA ALA A 475 27.82 29.96 7.58
C ALA A 475 27.69 30.35 6.10
N LEU A 476 26.47 30.58 5.63
CA LEU A 476 26.17 31.04 4.28
C LEU A 476 26.71 32.44 4.02
N VAL A 477 26.52 33.37 4.96
CA VAL A 477 27.04 34.74 4.84
C VAL A 477 28.57 34.74 4.81
N ALA A 478 29.22 33.97 5.68
CA ALA A 478 30.68 33.84 5.66
C ALA A 478 31.21 33.27 4.33
N ALA A 479 30.55 32.22 3.81
CA ALA A 479 30.90 31.63 2.52
C ALA A 479 30.67 32.60 1.35
N PHE A 480 29.57 33.34 1.36
CA PHE A 480 29.26 34.39 0.40
C PHE A 480 30.32 35.50 0.39
N GLN A 481 30.66 36.05 1.56
CA GLN A 481 31.67 37.12 1.68
C GLN A 481 33.04 36.65 1.18
N LYS A 482 33.43 35.41 1.48
CA LYS A 482 34.68 34.82 0.99
C LYS A 482 34.67 34.69 -0.54
N ALA A 483 33.64 34.06 -1.11
CA ALA A 483 33.53 33.88 -2.56
C ALA A 483 33.47 35.21 -3.32
N ARG A 484 32.90 36.25 -2.72
CA ARG A 484 32.82 37.58 -3.32
C ARG A 484 34.18 38.28 -3.47
N ARG A 485 35.22 37.86 -2.74
CA ARG A 485 36.60 38.34 -2.97
C ARG A 485 37.11 37.97 -4.36
N SER A 486 36.78 36.77 -4.84
CA SER A 486 37.13 36.29 -6.18
C SER A 486 36.05 36.59 -7.22
N HIS A 487 34.80 36.81 -6.78
CA HIS A 487 33.66 37.13 -7.64
C HIS A 487 32.90 38.38 -7.13
N PRO A 488 33.41 39.61 -7.34
CA PRO A 488 32.81 40.84 -6.78
C PRO A 488 31.35 41.09 -7.18
N GLY A 489 30.94 40.55 -8.34
CA GLY A 489 29.57 40.60 -8.86
C GLY A 489 28.59 39.63 -8.20
N LEU A 490 29.03 38.71 -7.33
CA LEU A 490 28.16 37.76 -6.63
C LEU A 490 27.14 38.50 -5.75
N ARG A 491 25.89 38.04 -5.76
CA ARG A 491 24.81 38.54 -4.90
C ARG A 491 24.13 37.39 -4.16
N LEU A 492 23.66 37.68 -2.95
CA LEU A 492 22.99 36.71 -2.08
C LEU A 492 21.48 36.97 -2.04
N VAL A 493 20.69 35.92 -2.21
CA VAL A 493 19.27 35.93 -1.85
C VAL A 493 19.10 34.95 -0.70
N LEU A 494 18.77 35.48 0.48
CA LEU A 494 18.66 34.71 1.71
C LEU A 494 17.18 34.62 2.12
N ALA A 495 16.63 33.41 2.17
CA ALA A 495 15.23 33.18 2.50
C ALA A 495 15.12 32.25 3.73
N PRO A 496 14.94 32.80 4.94
CA PRO A 496 14.72 32.01 6.14
C PRO A 496 13.47 31.12 6.04
N ARG A 497 13.50 29.95 6.69
CA ARG A 497 12.34 29.03 6.70
C ARG A 497 11.08 29.65 7.30
N HIS A 498 11.26 30.49 8.31
CA HIS A 498 10.20 31.18 9.04
C HIS A 498 10.33 32.68 8.79
N ALA A 499 9.39 33.26 8.01
CA ALA A 499 9.40 34.67 7.66
C ALA A 499 9.37 35.59 8.89
N GLU A 500 8.77 35.13 10.00
CA GLU A 500 8.75 35.88 11.27
C GLU A 500 10.16 36.15 11.84
N ARG A 501 11.16 35.32 11.49
CA ARG A 501 12.57 35.49 11.93
C ARG A 501 13.37 36.49 11.11
N SER A 502 12.76 37.13 10.11
CA SER A 502 13.49 38.06 9.23
C SER A 502 14.13 39.22 10.00
N ALA A 503 13.57 39.63 11.14
CA ALA A 503 14.19 40.64 12.00
C ALA A 503 15.54 40.17 12.61
N ASP A 504 15.60 38.93 13.08
CA ASP A 504 16.81 38.35 13.65
C ASP A 504 17.88 38.16 12.58
N THR A 505 17.48 37.64 11.41
CA THR A 505 18.38 37.46 10.27
C THR A 505 18.89 38.81 9.74
N ALA A 506 18.05 39.84 9.72
CA ALA A 506 18.45 41.21 9.38
C ALA A 506 19.48 41.77 10.38
N ALA A 507 19.29 41.56 11.68
CA ALA A 507 20.26 41.97 12.70
C ALA A 507 21.61 41.25 12.53
N MET A 508 21.58 39.95 12.20
CA MET A 508 22.77 39.16 11.90
C MET A 508 23.52 39.70 10.67
N LEU A 509 22.81 40.01 9.58
CA LEU A 509 23.39 40.60 8.37
C LEU A 509 24.06 41.96 8.65
N THR A 510 23.41 42.82 9.43
CA THR A 510 23.98 44.11 9.88
C THR A 510 25.26 43.89 10.68
N LYS A 511 25.27 42.94 11.62
CA LYS A 511 26.47 42.61 12.42
C LYS A 511 27.60 42.06 11.57
N ALA A 512 27.28 41.30 10.52
CA ALA A 512 28.25 40.78 9.56
C ALA A 512 28.75 41.84 8.56
N GLY A 513 28.23 43.07 8.60
CA GLY A 513 28.61 44.15 7.70
C GLY A 513 28.11 43.95 6.27
N VAL A 514 27.07 43.15 6.06
CA VAL A 514 26.47 42.90 4.74
C VAL A 514 25.42 43.96 4.44
N ARG A 515 25.49 44.61 3.29
CA ARG A 515 24.46 45.55 2.85
C ARG A 515 23.29 44.80 2.22
N PHE A 516 22.10 44.95 2.80
CA PHE A 516 20.94 44.20 2.36
C PHE A 516 19.67 45.03 2.26
N ALA A 517 18.73 44.54 1.46
CA ALA A 517 17.34 44.99 1.44
C ALA A 517 16.41 43.85 1.86
N VAL A 518 15.16 44.20 2.20
CA VAL A 518 14.12 43.24 2.58
C VAL A 518 13.07 43.18 1.46
N TRP A 519 12.73 41.97 1.01
CA TRP A 519 11.86 41.72 -0.14
C TRP A 519 10.52 42.43 -0.06
N SER A 520 9.80 42.35 1.06
CA SER A 520 8.50 43.01 1.24
C SER A 520 8.57 44.55 1.19
N ARG A 521 9.75 45.13 1.38
CA ARG A 521 9.98 46.58 1.45
C ARG A 521 10.63 47.15 0.20
N LEU A 522 10.90 46.31 -0.81
CA LEU A 522 11.39 46.79 -2.10
C LEU A 522 10.29 47.63 -2.77
N SER A 523 10.61 48.89 -3.06
CA SER A 523 9.80 49.76 -3.92
C SER A 523 10.39 49.79 -5.33
N GLU A 524 9.55 49.95 -6.36
CA GLU A 524 9.97 49.97 -7.77
C GLU A 524 10.91 51.14 -8.13
N ALA A 525 11.06 52.13 -7.24
CA ALA A 525 11.70 53.42 -7.53
C ALA A 525 13.10 53.62 -6.89
N GLN A 526 13.67 52.63 -6.21
CA GLN A 526 14.96 52.83 -5.53
C GLN A 526 16.13 52.17 -6.27
N GLY A 527 16.98 53.01 -6.87
CA GLY A 527 18.34 52.66 -7.23
C GLY A 527 19.16 52.41 -5.97
N LEU A 528 19.11 51.18 -5.47
CA LEU A 528 19.82 50.75 -4.26
C LEU A 528 21.27 50.38 -4.64
N GLY A 529 22.07 51.39 -4.97
CA GLY A 529 23.47 51.22 -5.33
C GLY A 529 24.28 50.58 -4.20
N ASP A 530 24.93 49.45 -4.52
CA ASP A 530 25.85 48.66 -3.67
C ASP A 530 25.22 47.67 -2.66
N LEU A 531 23.99 47.21 -2.92
CA LEU A 531 23.42 46.06 -2.21
C LEU A 531 24.10 44.73 -2.57
N GLU A 532 24.21 43.87 -1.57
CA GLU A 532 24.94 42.61 -1.63
C GLU A 532 24.01 41.42 -1.39
N CYS A 533 23.00 41.62 -0.53
CA CYS A 533 22.06 40.61 -0.11
C CYS A 533 20.61 41.09 -0.20
N LEU A 534 19.71 40.18 -0.57
CA LEU A 534 18.27 40.38 -0.47
C LEU A 534 17.70 39.37 0.51
N LEU A 535 17.14 39.87 1.61
CA LEU A 535 16.45 39.07 2.62
C LEU A 535 14.99 38.88 2.19
N VAL A 536 14.61 37.64 1.93
CA VAL A 536 13.25 37.27 1.51
C VAL A 536 12.39 36.92 2.72
N ASP A 537 11.51 37.83 3.10
CA ASP A 537 10.61 37.73 4.26
C ASP A 537 9.17 37.33 3.87
N ALA A 538 9.01 36.66 2.72
CA ALA A 538 7.71 36.23 2.21
C ALA A 538 7.67 34.73 1.91
N MET A 539 6.54 34.10 2.21
CA MET A 539 6.28 32.71 1.83
C MET A 539 5.83 32.59 0.36
N GLY A 540 6.11 31.45 -0.26
CA GLY A 540 5.61 31.10 -1.60
C GLY A 540 6.36 31.73 -2.77
N VAL A 541 7.39 32.55 -2.54
CA VAL A 541 8.18 33.19 -3.60
C VAL A 541 9.54 32.53 -3.87
N LEU A 542 10.00 31.62 -2.99
CA LEU A 542 11.34 31.03 -3.03
C LEU A 542 11.63 30.27 -4.33
N SER A 543 10.69 29.45 -4.81
CA SER A 543 10.92 28.67 -6.02
C SER A 543 11.15 29.56 -7.25
N SER A 544 10.51 30.73 -7.34
CA SER A 544 10.75 31.71 -8.41
C SER A 544 12.16 32.32 -8.35
N TRP A 545 12.76 32.41 -7.16
CA TRP A 545 14.16 32.85 -7.01
C TRP A 545 15.15 31.81 -7.53
N TYR A 546 14.89 30.52 -7.32
CA TYR A 546 15.76 29.47 -7.84
C TYR A 546 15.91 29.51 -9.37
N ALA A 547 14.91 29.99 -10.10
CA ALA A 547 14.98 30.17 -11.56
C ALA A 547 16.20 31.00 -12.00
N TYR A 548 16.56 32.03 -11.22
CA TYR A 548 17.64 32.95 -11.51
C TYR A 548 18.95 32.63 -10.77
N ALA A 549 18.98 31.56 -9.98
CA ALA A 549 20.15 31.18 -9.24
C ALA A 549 21.30 30.72 -10.15
N ALA A 550 22.52 31.17 -9.84
CA ALA A 550 23.71 30.44 -10.26
C ALA A 550 23.86 29.22 -9.35
N VAL A 551 23.87 29.42 -8.03
CA VAL A 551 24.01 28.35 -7.04
C VAL A 551 22.80 28.36 -6.11
N CYS A 552 22.21 27.19 -5.87
CA CYS A 552 21.11 27.02 -4.93
C CYS A 552 21.62 26.30 -3.69
N PHE A 553 21.42 26.89 -2.51
CA PHE A 553 21.58 26.19 -1.24
C PHE A 553 20.20 25.91 -0.63
N VAL A 554 19.95 24.68 -0.19
CA VAL A 554 18.69 24.31 0.47
C VAL A 554 18.95 23.98 1.94
N GLY A 555 18.39 24.82 2.82
CA GLY A 555 18.61 24.80 4.25
C GLY A 555 17.89 23.68 5.01
N GLY A 556 18.00 23.75 6.34
CA GLY A 556 17.64 22.71 7.28
C GLY A 556 18.57 21.49 7.21
N THR A 557 19.74 21.63 6.58
CA THR A 557 20.62 20.52 6.20
C THR A 557 22.03 20.61 6.78
N LEU A 558 22.53 21.81 7.10
CA LEU A 558 23.77 22.01 7.87
C LEU A 558 23.54 21.97 9.38
N VAL A 559 22.27 22.02 9.80
CA VAL A 559 21.83 21.84 11.19
C VAL A 559 20.89 20.63 11.28
N PRO A 560 20.71 20.01 12.46
CA PRO A 560 19.95 18.76 12.62
C PRO A 560 18.42 18.95 12.54
N VAL A 561 17.94 19.73 11.56
CA VAL A 561 16.52 19.94 11.26
C VAL A 561 15.96 18.83 10.38
N GLY A 562 16.76 18.30 9.44
CA GLY A 562 16.42 17.14 8.61
C GLY A 562 16.16 17.42 7.13
N GLY A 563 16.30 18.68 6.72
CA GLY A 563 16.28 19.13 5.33
C GLY A 563 14.91 19.55 4.82
N HIS A 564 14.89 20.61 4.01
CA HIS A 564 13.72 21.00 3.22
C HIS A 564 13.80 20.44 1.79
N ASN A 565 12.92 20.89 0.91
CA ASN A 565 12.69 20.30 -0.40
C ASN A 565 13.87 20.48 -1.37
N LEU A 566 14.78 19.50 -1.39
CA LEU A 566 16.00 19.51 -2.20
C LEU A 566 15.73 19.49 -3.72
N LEU A 567 14.52 19.17 -4.16
CA LEU A 567 14.16 19.08 -5.59
C LEU A 567 13.53 20.38 -6.13
N GLU A 568 13.24 21.38 -5.29
CA GLU A 568 12.73 22.67 -5.78
C GLU A 568 13.66 23.34 -6.79
N PRO A 569 15.00 23.39 -6.59
CA PRO A 569 15.92 23.90 -7.59
C PRO A 569 15.89 23.12 -8.92
N ALA A 570 15.67 21.80 -8.86
CA ALA A 570 15.67 20.92 -10.03
C ALA A 570 14.56 21.25 -11.03
N VAL A 571 13.44 21.83 -10.56
CA VAL A 571 12.34 22.34 -11.41
C VAL A 571 12.87 23.33 -12.46
N HIS A 572 13.87 24.12 -12.08
CA HIS A 572 14.48 25.16 -12.92
C HIS A 572 15.81 24.72 -13.55
N GLY A 573 16.11 23.41 -13.54
CA GLY A 573 17.40 22.92 -14.02
C GLY A 573 18.58 23.43 -13.20
N LYS A 574 18.41 23.56 -11.87
CA LYS A 574 19.47 23.98 -10.95
C LYS A 574 19.85 22.85 -10.01
N ALA A 575 21.14 22.71 -9.75
CA ALA A 575 21.67 21.78 -8.78
C ALA A 575 21.47 22.30 -7.36
N SER A 576 21.29 21.38 -6.40
CA SER A 576 21.10 21.72 -4.99
C SER A 576 22.38 21.48 -4.19
N VAL A 577 22.88 22.51 -3.51
CA VAL A 577 23.90 22.39 -2.47
C VAL A 577 23.19 22.24 -1.12
N PHE A 578 23.60 21.28 -0.30
CA PHE A 578 22.96 21.01 0.99
C PHE A 578 23.88 20.28 1.97
N GLY A 579 23.58 20.35 3.26
CA GLY A 579 24.32 19.69 4.33
C GLY A 579 23.95 18.21 4.59
N PRO A 580 24.62 17.53 5.54
CA PRO A 580 24.45 16.09 5.77
C PRO A 580 23.12 15.71 6.47
N HIS A 581 22.41 16.66 7.08
CA HIS A 581 21.20 16.38 7.85
C HIS A 581 19.96 16.31 6.95
N THR A 582 19.77 15.21 6.24
CA THR A 582 18.68 15.04 5.23
C THR A 582 17.64 13.98 5.60
N PHE A 583 17.38 13.70 6.88
CA PHE A 583 16.50 12.58 7.27
C PHE A 583 15.01 12.77 6.90
N HIS A 584 14.56 14.00 6.60
CA HIS A 584 13.22 14.26 6.04
C HIS A 584 13.19 14.12 4.52
N THR A 585 14.33 14.30 3.84
CA THR A 585 14.48 14.30 2.37
C THR A 585 15.47 13.25 1.87
N GLU A 586 15.62 12.15 2.61
CA GLU A 586 16.61 11.11 2.35
C GLU A 586 16.50 10.54 0.93
N GLN A 587 15.29 10.31 0.43
CA GLN A 587 15.06 9.81 -0.92
C GLN A 587 15.61 10.78 -1.98
N SER A 588 15.31 12.07 -1.87
CA SER A 588 15.76 13.06 -2.86
C SER A 588 17.23 13.40 -2.70
N SER A 589 17.77 13.42 -1.47
CA SER A 589 19.20 13.66 -1.25
C SER A 589 20.05 12.56 -1.85
N GLN A 590 19.69 11.29 -1.62
CA GLN A 590 20.40 10.14 -2.20
C GLN A 590 20.31 10.14 -3.73
N ALA A 591 19.13 10.41 -4.29
CA ALA A 591 18.94 10.47 -5.74
C ALA A 591 19.80 11.57 -6.39
N LEU A 592 19.80 12.78 -5.82
CA LEU A 592 20.57 13.91 -6.32
C LEU A 592 22.08 13.71 -6.20
N VAL A 593 22.57 13.16 -5.08
CA VAL A 593 24.00 12.83 -4.93
C VAL A 593 24.41 11.77 -5.95
N LYS A 594 23.61 10.70 -6.09
CA LYS A 594 23.89 9.61 -7.02
C LYS A 594 23.96 10.08 -8.48
N SER A 595 23.08 10.98 -8.89
CA SER A 595 23.09 11.56 -10.24
C SER A 595 24.11 12.68 -10.43
N GLY A 596 24.75 13.16 -9.36
CA GLY A 596 25.56 14.38 -9.39
C GLY A 596 24.75 15.64 -9.70
N GLY A 597 23.43 15.62 -9.47
CA GLY A 597 22.54 16.77 -9.50
C GLY A 597 22.45 17.53 -8.17
N GLY A 598 23.03 16.99 -7.11
CA GLY A 598 23.19 17.66 -5.83
C GLY A 598 24.58 17.49 -5.24
N LEU A 599 25.01 18.47 -4.46
CA LEU A 599 26.32 18.51 -3.83
C LEU A 599 26.13 18.59 -2.31
N MET A 600 26.57 17.54 -1.61
CA MET A 600 26.56 17.51 -0.15
C MET A 600 27.82 18.18 0.42
N VAL A 601 27.65 19.14 1.32
CA VAL A 601 28.74 19.87 2.01
C VAL A 601 28.68 19.61 3.50
N ARG A 602 29.80 19.38 4.19
CA ARG A 602 29.77 18.99 5.62
C ARG A 602 29.79 20.16 6.59
N GLY A 603 30.12 21.35 6.11
CA GLY A 603 30.27 22.54 6.93
C GLY A 603 30.62 23.79 6.12
N PRO A 604 30.96 24.89 6.80
CA PRO A 604 31.25 26.19 6.17
C PRO A 604 32.40 26.14 5.16
N GLU A 605 33.48 25.41 5.44
CA GLU A 605 34.64 25.30 4.56
C GLU A 605 34.29 24.58 3.25
N ASP A 606 33.62 23.44 3.35
CA ASP A 606 33.13 22.67 2.19
C ASP A 606 32.15 23.50 1.35
N LEU A 607 31.28 24.27 2.02
CA LEU A 607 30.33 25.19 1.36
C LEU A 607 31.07 26.27 0.57
N CYS A 608 32.12 26.87 1.14
CA CYS A 608 32.96 27.84 0.42
C CYS A 608 33.58 27.23 -0.83
N GLN A 609 34.18 26.04 -0.71
CA GLN A 609 34.83 25.36 -1.83
C GLN A 609 33.83 24.98 -2.93
N ALA A 610 32.65 24.47 -2.54
CA ALA A 610 31.58 24.16 -3.48
C ALA A 610 31.09 25.41 -4.22
N LEU A 611 30.93 26.53 -3.51
CA LEU A 611 30.52 27.81 -4.10
C LEU A 611 31.57 28.33 -5.09
N GLU A 612 32.84 28.39 -4.70
CA GLU A 612 33.96 28.82 -5.56
C GLU A 612 34.03 27.96 -6.84
N LYS A 613 33.98 26.63 -6.70
CA LYS A 613 34.00 25.70 -7.83
C LYS A 613 32.82 25.90 -8.79
N LEU A 614 31.61 26.00 -8.26
CA LEU A 614 30.40 26.16 -9.08
C LEU A 614 30.36 27.53 -9.77
N LEU A 615 30.88 28.58 -9.15
CA LEU A 615 30.97 29.91 -9.76
C LEU A 615 32.02 29.95 -10.87
N ALA A 616 33.18 29.34 -10.66
CA ALA A 616 34.28 29.29 -11.63
C ALA A 616 33.98 28.43 -12.87
N HIS A 617 33.08 27.43 -12.77
CA HIS A 617 32.80 26.49 -13.86
C HIS A 617 31.31 26.46 -14.26
N PRO A 618 30.85 27.42 -15.09
CA PRO A 618 29.46 27.47 -15.59
C PRO A 618 28.97 26.18 -16.24
N ASP A 619 29.80 25.51 -17.03
CA ASP A 619 29.41 24.28 -17.74
C ASP A 619 29.16 23.12 -16.77
N GLN A 620 30.00 22.98 -15.74
CA GLN A 620 29.82 21.96 -14.70
C GLN A 620 28.55 22.21 -13.90
N ARG A 621 28.27 23.49 -13.61
CA ARG A 621 27.05 23.92 -12.92
C ARG A 621 25.80 23.65 -13.73
N GLN A 622 25.81 23.94 -15.04
CA GLN A 622 24.70 23.63 -15.93
C GLN A 622 24.48 22.11 -16.03
N ALA A 623 25.55 21.34 -16.25
CA ALA A 623 25.46 19.88 -16.32
C ALA A 623 24.92 19.26 -15.02
N ALA A 624 25.28 19.79 -13.85
CA ALA A 624 24.69 19.37 -12.57
C ALA A 624 23.20 19.72 -12.48
N GLY A 625 22.83 20.92 -12.94
CA GLY A 625 21.43 21.34 -13.03
C GLY A 625 20.57 20.46 -13.93
N ASP A 626 21.09 20.07 -15.09
CA ASP A 626 20.42 19.17 -16.03
C ASP A 626 20.21 17.78 -15.42
N ARG A 627 21.24 17.25 -14.72
CA ARG A 627 21.11 15.98 -13.98
C ARG A 627 20.12 16.09 -12.82
N ALA A 628 20.06 17.23 -12.14
CA ALA A 628 19.06 17.47 -11.09
C ALA A 628 17.64 17.44 -11.67
N ARG A 629 17.40 18.12 -12.80
CA ARG A 629 16.12 18.11 -13.50
C ARG A 629 15.74 16.71 -13.97
N GLN A 630 16.68 15.98 -14.56
CA GLN A 630 16.46 14.59 -14.97
C GLN A 630 16.10 13.70 -13.78
N THR A 631 16.78 13.88 -12.64
CA THR A 631 16.45 13.17 -11.39
C THR A 631 15.03 13.47 -10.93
N LEU A 632 14.57 14.73 -11.00
CA LEU A 632 13.19 15.09 -10.67
C LEU A 632 12.20 14.39 -11.61
N LEU A 633 12.43 14.42 -12.92
CA LEU A 633 11.56 13.79 -13.92
C LEU A 633 11.43 12.28 -13.70
N GLU A 634 12.54 11.61 -13.34
CA GLU A 634 12.55 10.17 -13.01
C GLU A 634 11.77 9.85 -11.71
N LEU A 635 11.78 10.77 -10.75
CA LEU A 635 11.06 10.62 -9.49
C LEU A 635 9.56 10.96 -9.60
N GLN A 636 9.17 11.69 -10.65
CA GLN A 636 7.78 12.03 -10.97
C GLN A 636 7.00 10.84 -11.58
N GLY A 637 5.73 11.08 -11.90
CA GLY A 637 4.77 10.07 -12.32
C GLY A 637 4.23 9.23 -11.16
N GLY A 638 4.47 9.66 -9.92
CA GLY A 638 4.05 8.93 -8.73
C GLY A 638 2.54 8.87 -8.58
N ILE A 639 1.89 9.96 -8.97
CA ILE A 639 0.43 10.08 -8.94
C ILE A 639 -0.26 9.08 -9.89
N GLU A 640 0.17 8.96 -11.14
CA GLU A 640 -0.48 8.10 -12.14
C GLU A 640 -0.37 6.61 -11.77
N ARG A 641 0.80 6.20 -11.27
CA ARG A 641 1.01 4.85 -10.74
C ARG A 641 0.12 4.59 -9.51
N THR A 642 -0.03 5.60 -8.64
CA THR A 642 -0.90 5.52 -7.47
C THR A 642 -2.37 5.37 -7.87
N LEU A 643 -2.87 6.18 -8.79
CA LEU A 643 -4.26 6.11 -9.28
C LEU A 643 -4.54 4.74 -9.91
N SER A 644 -3.65 4.27 -10.78
CA SER A 644 -3.77 2.96 -11.45
C SER A 644 -3.82 1.82 -10.44
N HIS A 645 -2.95 1.84 -9.42
CA HIS A 645 -2.91 0.81 -8.39
C HIS A 645 -4.14 0.87 -7.46
N LEU A 646 -4.59 2.08 -7.12
CA LEU A 646 -5.73 2.32 -6.23
C LEU A 646 -7.09 2.27 -6.93
N ALA A 647 -7.17 2.03 -8.24
CA ALA A 647 -8.42 1.98 -8.99
C ALA A 647 -9.56 1.20 -8.28
N PRO A 648 -9.34 0.02 -7.67
CA PRO A 648 -10.38 -0.71 -6.95
C PRO A 648 -10.98 0.02 -5.72
N CYS A 649 -10.33 1.07 -5.24
CA CYS A 649 -10.77 1.91 -4.12
C CYS A 649 -11.31 3.27 -4.57
N LEU A 650 -11.08 3.64 -5.84
CA LEU A 650 -11.44 4.93 -6.44
C LEU A 650 -12.66 4.84 -7.36
N THR A 651 -13.19 3.63 -7.57
CA THR A 651 -14.41 3.38 -8.35
C THR A 651 -15.44 2.66 -7.47
N PRO A 652 -16.74 3.04 -7.55
CA PRO A 652 -17.84 2.43 -6.79
C PRO A 652 -18.04 0.93 -7.02
#